data_AF-A0A554G2T3-F1
#
_entry.id   AF-A0A554G2T3-F1
#
_cell.length_a   1.000
_cell.length_b   1.000
_cell.length_c   1.000
_cell.angle_alpha   90.00
_cell.angle_beta   90.00
_cell.angle_gamma   90.00
#
_symmetry.space_group_name_H-M   'P 1'
#
loop_
_entity.id
_entity.type
_entity.pdbx_description
1 polymer ?
#
loop_
_entity_poly.entity_id
_entity_poly.type
_entity_poly.pdbx_seq_one_letter_code
_entity_poly.pdbx_strand_id
1 'polypeptide(L)'
;MMFFLPLGVDGATLDRRPWVSVTIAAICVVAFFVTWVVPANPTGVSERELVALIRETAEHPQLELAPGCNALLSEQGKELITQLRSRAKAPSPRVDVAALQARLDAHCQQVLERKDSHLLHRLGLVPARGVFQWGWLTYMFLHLGWMHLLGNMLFFYFVGLLLEDVWGRPLFAGFYVVGGLVAAMAHFTLDPRSETLMVGASGAVAACMGAFCLRFATRKVRVGYLIWLLRIWRGTFGVPGWAWAGLWFGNEVLDFVLWGNNTGVAVMAHIGGFVFGFCAASALRITHLEERFVAPAIAAREGGWVADPRLVEAQSSLENGDREKARAGILRVLGGQPDNTEALLTLGRMELEDGKDASGAAKVEKALQLLVARETPEPIWQAVELLGPLLPLDCLRPGVAWRVAQVLEVEGASFSALRMAEPLYAVAGKGSGIMAVRALIRAAELRLAGREEPARALEYLSRAKALATGDASALAERVGQLESEVTRMEARLRDRGITLDTEAATPRARAIAAQAPVMPGGSTMPPRIIPCRILSLSDKALMVEARGGQRRSLSVTEILAVAVGMLPAAVPEGAAPRQTVLTDLVVSWGDTTHGPTVLRVPAAGLGLPERYPGVAPREAYSRFLSELLEHTNASAMPDAPALAEGRYPRFDSEGRLTHHYYGQGPADA
;
A
#
# COMPACT_ATOMS: atom_id res chain seq x y z
N MET A 1 -9.66 -6.63 -34.55
CA MET A 1 -8.90 -5.71 -33.66
C MET A 1 -8.93 -6.29 -32.25
N MET A 2 -7.75 -6.54 -31.67
CA MET A 2 -7.60 -7.06 -30.30
C MET A 2 -7.03 -5.93 -29.45
N PHE A 3 -7.77 -5.53 -28.42
CA PHE A 3 -7.32 -4.47 -27.51
C PHE A 3 -6.73 -5.08 -26.26
N PHE A 4 -5.49 -4.73 -25.95
CA PHE A 4 -4.85 -4.97 -24.66
C PHE A 4 -4.80 -3.65 -23.89
N LEU A 5 -5.42 -3.61 -22.72
CA LEU A 5 -5.46 -2.42 -21.88
C LEU A 5 -4.87 -2.76 -20.50
N PRO A 6 -3.84 -2.05 -20.01
CA PRO A 6 -3.48 -2.14 -18.59
C PRO A 6 -4.67 -1.68 -17.74
N LEU A 7 -5.00 -2.46 -16.71
CA LEU A 7 -6.14 -2.22 -15.80
C LEU A 7 -5.69 -2.00 -14.34
N GLY A 8 -4.46 -2.35 -14.01
CA GLY A 8 -3.91 -2.22 -12.67
C GLY A 8 -2.54 -2.88 -12.54
N VAL A 9 -1.83 -2.57 -11.46
CA VAL A 9 -0.65 -3.32 -11.01
C VAL A 9 -1.03 -4.02 -9.69
N ASP A 10 -0.69 -5.29 -9.56
CA ASP A 10 -1.03 -6.08 -8.37
C ASP A 10 -0.17 -5.67 -7.17
N GLY A 11 -0.79 -5.59 -6.00
CA GLY A 11 -0.16 -5.08 -4.78
C GLY A 11 0.21 -3.60 -4.82
N ALA A 12 -0.34 -2.82 -5.77
CA ALA A 12 -0.05 -1.41 -5.94
C ALA A 12 -1.12 -0.52 -5.27
N THR A 13 -1.09 -0.46 -3.93
CA THR A 13 -1.69 0.65 -3.20
C THR A 13 -0.74 1.85 -3.26
N LEU A 14 -1.29 3.05 -3.43
CA LEU A 14 -0.54 4.29 -3.24
C LEU A 14 -0.61 4.68 -1.76
N ASP A 15 0.55 4.75 -1.13
CA ASP A 15 0.64 5.16 0.27
C ASP A 15 0.57 6.70 0.39
N ARG A 16 1.08 7.42 -0.62
CA ARG A 16 1.07 8.88 -0.71
C ARG A 16 0.02 9.40 -1.69
N ARG A 17 -0.40 10.67 -1.49
CA ARG A 17 -1.11 11.44 -2.53
C ARG A 17 -0.11 11.86 -3.62
N PRO A 18 -0.28 11.43 -4.88
CA PRO A 18 0.67 11.65 -5.97
C PRO A 18 0.46 13.05 -6.59
N TRP A 19 0.72 14.08 -5.80
CA TRP A 19 0.46 15.47 -6.20
C TRP A 19 1.28 15.91 -7.41
N VAL A 20 2.52 15.45 -7.57
CA VAL A 20 3.34 15.82 -8.74
C VAL A 20 2.75 15.25 -10.02
N SER A 21 2.39 13.97 -10.01
CA SER A 21 1.76 13.29 -11.15
C SER A 21 0.40 13.92 -11.49
N VAL A 22 -0.43 14.21 -10.47
CA VAL A 22 -1.71 14.91 -10.66
C VAL A 22 -1.50 16.32 -11.21
N THR A 23 -0.51 17.06 -10.73
CA THR A 23 -0.16 18.39 -11.25
C THR A 23 0.34 18.32 -12.69
N ILE A 24 1.22 17.38 -13.04
CA ILE A 24 1.68 17.16 -14.42
C ILE A 24 0.50 16.85 -15.33
N ALA A 25 -0.38 15.92 -14.93
CA ALA A 25 -1.57 15.59 -15.71
C ALA A 25 -2.52 16.78 -15.88
N ALA A 26 -2.72 17.58 -14.82
CA ALA A 26 -3.52 18.80 -14.89
C ALA A 26 -2.91 19.86 -15.82
N ILE A 27 -1.59 20.04 -15.80
CA ILE A 27 -0.87 20.93 -16.74
C ILE A 27 -1.05 20.43 -18.17
N CYS A 28 -0.91 19.12 -18.44
CA CYS A 28 -1.15 18.54 -19.76
C CYS A 28 -2.58 18.79 -20.27
N VAL A 29 -3.59 18.65 -19.40
CA VAL A 29 -4.99 18.94 -19.73
C VAL A 29 -5.20 20.43 -20.01
N VAL A 30 -4.72 21.33 -19.14
CA VAL A 30 -4.86 22.79 -19.33
C VAL A 30 -4.15 23.25 -20.61
N ALA A 31 -2.92 22.78 -20.84
CA ALA A 31 -2.17 23.07 -22.05
C ALA A 31 -2.90 22.59 -23.30
N PHE A 32 -3.43 21.36 -23.29
CA PHE A 32 -4.25 20.83 -24.38
C PHE A 32 -5.51 21.67 -24.65
N PHE A 33 -6.22 22.13 -23.61
CA PHE A 33 -7.36 23.04 -23.82
C PHE A 33 -6.92 24.35 -24.48
N VAL A 34 -5.83 24.97 -24.02
CA VAL A 34 -5.31 26.24 -24.55
C VAL A 34 -4.76 26.12 -25.98
N THR A 35 -4.08 25.02 -26.32
CA THR A 35 -3.42 24.88 -27.64
C THR A 35 -4.18 24.06 -28.66
N TRP A 36 -5.19 23.27 -28.24
CA TRP A 36 -5.94 22.38 -29.14
C TRP A 36 -7.45 22.62 -29.15
N VAL A 37 -8.09 22.83 -27.99
CA VAL A 37 -9.57 22.89 -27.89
C VAL A 37 -10.12 24.30 -28.11
N VAL A 38 -9.48 25.31 -27.54
CA VAL A 38 -9.91 26.73 -27.65
C VAL A 38 -9.59 27.34 -29.04
N PRO A 39 -8.44 27.08 -29.69
CA PRO A 39 -8.15 27.64 -31.01
C PRO A 39 -9.01 27.00 -32.10
N ALA A 40 -9.69 27.83 -32.90
CA ALA A 40 -10.50 27.35 -34.04
C ALA A 40 -9.69 26.63 -35.14
N ASN A 41 -8.38 26.87 -35.19
CA ASN A 41 -7.42 26.16 -36.04
C ASN A 41 -6.14 25.89 -35.23
N PRO A 42 -6.03 24.77 -34.51
CA PRO A 42 -4.93 24.54 -33.56
C PRO A 42 -3.59 24.25 -34.24
N THR A 43 -3.59 23.72 -35.47
CA THR A 43 -2.39 23.47 -36.29
C THR A 43 -1.92 24.70 -37.07
N GLY A 44 -2.73 25.75 -37.15
CA GLY A 44 -2.40 26.99 -37.88
C GLY A 44 -2.47 26.88 -39.40
N VAL A 45 -2.84 25.72 -39.95
CA VAL A 45 -3.03 25.49 -41.39
C VAL A 45 -4.41 24.89 -41.60
N SER A 46 -5.28 25.61 -42.30
CA SER A 46 -6.63 25.13 -42.62
C SER A 46 -6.64 24.24 -43.85
N GLU A 47 -7.60 23.31 -43.90
CA GLU A 47 -7.84 22.46 -45.07
C GLU A 47 -8.07 23.28 -46.35
N ARG A 48 -8.69 24.46 -46.23
CA ARG A 48 -8.94 25.37 -47.38
C ARG A 48 -7.66 25.95 -47.96
N GLU A 49 -6.70 26.34 -47.11
CA GLU A 49 -5.38 26.83 -47.54
C GLU A 49 -4.58 25.69 -48.19
N LEU A 50 -4.62 24.48 -47.61
CA LEU A 50 -3.97 23.31 -48.18
C LEU A 50 -4.54 22.93 -49.56
N VAL A 51 -5.87 22.92 -49.70
CA VAL A 51 -6.56 22.67 -50.98
C VAL A 51 -6.29 23.78 -52.01
N ALA A 52 -6.12 25.03 -51.57
CA ALA A 52 -5.72 26.13 -52.45
C ALA A 52 -4.30 25.93 -53.01
N LEU A 53 -3.32 25.61 -52.15
CA LEU A 53 -1.94 25.30 -52.57
C LEU A 53 -1.89 24.08 -53.51
N ILE A 54 -2.61 23.00 -53.19
CA ILE A 54 -2.74 21.81 -54.04
C ILE A 54 -3.29 22.19 -55.42
N ARG A 55 -4.33 23.03 -55.48
CA ARG A 55 -4.95 23.46 -56.74
C ARG A 55 -4.03 24.36 -57.56
N GLU A 56 -3.43 25.39 -56.94
CA GLU A 56 -2.50 26.33 -57.59
C GLU A 56 -1.29 25.59 -58.19
N THR A 57 -0.76 24.59 -57.48
CA THR A 57 0.33 23.72 -57.93
C THR A 57 -0.07 22.71 -59.02
N ALA A 58 -1.36 22.33 -59.08
CA ALA A 58 -1.85 21.34 -60.03
C ALA A 58 -2.36 21.95 -61.35
N GLU A 59 -2.92 23.16 -61.30
CA GLU A 59 -3.36 23.93 -62.48
C GLU A 59 -2.17 24.35 -63.36
N HIS A 60 -0.98 24.45 -62.78
CA HIS A 60 0.27 24.78 -63.48
C HIS A 60 1.34 23.67 -63.26
N PRO A 61 1.41 22.64 -64.13
CA PRO A 61 2.35 21.52 -63.98
C PRO A 61 3.84 21.88 -63.96
N GLN A 62 4.17 23.13 -64.31
CA GLN A 62 5.52 23.71 -64.34
C GLN A 62 5.97 24.27 -62.98
N LEU A 63 5.05 24.46 -62.03
CA LEU A 63 5.36 25.00 -60.70
C LEU A 63 5.77 23.88 -59.75
N GLU A 64 6.75 24.15 -58.90
CA GLU A 64 7.19 23.24 -57.84
C GLU A 64 6.74 23.78 -56.48
N LEU A 65 6.22 22.90 -55.61
CA LEU A 65 5.81 23.30 -54.28
C LEU A 65 7.03 23.32 -53.36
N ALA A 66 7.30 24.47 -52.74
CA ALA A 66 8.46 24.63 -51.85
C ALA A 66 8.51 23.56 -50.74
N PRO A 67 9.70 23.08 -50.33
CA PRO A 67 9.85 21.88 -49.49
C PRO A 67 8.99 21.88 -48.22
N GLY A 68 8.95 23.00 -47.49
CA GLY A 68 8.17 23.12 -46.25
C GLY A 68 6.66 22.98 -46.45
N CYS A 69 6.10 23.43 -47.58
CA CYS A 69 4.69 23.19 -47.91
C CYS A 69 4.44 21.79 -48.45
N ASN A 70 5.39 21.21 -49.19
CA ASN A 70 5.32 19.81 -49.60
C ASN A 70 5.33 18.85 -48.39
N ALA A 71 6.01 19.23 -47.29
CA ALA A 71 5.99 18.51 -46.01
C ALA A 71 4.64 18.64 -45.25
N LEU A 72 3.77 19.59 -45.59
CA LEU A 72 2.40 19.67 -45.03
C LEU A 72 1.43 18.67 -45.67
N LEU A 73 1.80 18.08 -46.82
CA LEU A 73 0.94 17.18 -47.57
C LEU A 73 1.12 15.73 -47.12
N SER A 74 0.01 15.03 -46.91
CA SER A 74 0.01 13.57 -46.83
C SER A 74 0.40 12.95 -48.18
N GLU A 75 0.82 11.69 -48.19
CA GLU A 75 1.10 10.96 -49.44
C GLU A 75 -0.11 10.96 -50.39
N GLN A 76 -1.33 10.85 -49.85
CA GLN A 76 -2.57 10.99 -50.61
C GLN A 76 -2.73 12.39 -51.24
N GLY A 77 -2.29 13.46 -50.56
CA GLY A 77 -2.27 14.82 -51.09
C GLY A 77 -1.23 15.02 -52.20
N LYS A 78 -0.04 14.43 -52.06
CA LYS A 78 1.02 14.43 -53.09
C LYS A 78 0.59 13.64 -54.34
N GLU A 79 -0.06 12.50 -54.12
CA GLU A 79 -0.62 11.70 -55.20
C GLU A 79 -1.80 12.41 -55.88
N LEU A 80 -2.65 13.13 -55.12
CA LEU A 80 -3.70 13.97 -55.69
C LEU A 80 -3.14 15.09 -56.58
N ILE A 81 -2.06 15.78 -56.19
CA ILE A 81 -1.36 16.75 -57.07
C ILE A 81 -0.93 16.07 -58.37
N THR A 82 -0.36 14.86 -58.27
CA THR A 82 0.11 14.09 -59.44
C THR A 82 -1.04 13.69 -60.37
N GLN A 83 -2.18 13.25 -59.81
CA GLN A 83 -3.40 12.92 -60.56
C GLN A 83 -4.06 14.15 -61.19
N LEU A 84 -4.00 15.32 -60.54
CA LEU A 84 -4.55 16.55 -61.09
C LEU A 84 -3.65 17.13 -62.19
N ARG A 85 -2.32 17.10 -62.02
CA ARG A 85 -1.34 17.51 -63.05
C ARG A 85 -1.49 16.70 -64.34
N SER A 86 -1.74 15.38 -64.26
CA SER A 86 -1.96 14.55 -65.46
C SER A 86 -3.29 14.85 -66.20
N ARG A 87 -4.20 15.60 -65.57
CA ARG A 87 -5.46 16.08 -66.17
C ARG A 87 -5.40 17.56 -66.60
N ALA A 88 -4.33 18.28 -66.27
CA ALA A 88 -4.16 19.67 -66.65
C ALA A 88 -3.94 19.80 -68.18
N LYS A 89 -4.51 20.85 -68.77
CA LYS A 89 -4.27 21.15 -70.20
C LYS A 89 -2.86 21.69 -70.41
N ALA A 90 -2.32 21.49 -71.61
CA ALA A 90 -1.01 22.01 -71.99
C ALA A 90 -0.91 23.53 -71.72
N PRO A 91 0.23 24.01 -71.17
CA PRO A 91 0.37 25.39 -70.70
C PRO A 91 0.26 26.41 -71.84
N SER A 92 -0.47 27.49 -71.59
CA SER A 92 -0.61 28.59 -72.54
C SER A 92 0.74 29.31 -72.75
N PRO A 93 1.20 29.56 -73.99
CA PRO A 93 2.56 30.04 -74.29
C PRO A 93 2.83 31.53 -73.96
N ARG A 94 2.04 32.13 -73.05
CA ARG A 94 2.16 33.54 -72.60
C ARG A 94 2.25 33.68 -71.07
N VAL A 95 2.49 32.58 -70.36
CA VAL A 95 2.53 32.57 -68.89
C VAL A 95 3.96 32.77 -68.41
N ASP A 96 4.18 33.80 -67.59
CA ASP A 96 5.44 33.99 -66.87
C ASP A 96 5.52 33.01 -65.69
N VAL A 97 6.22 31.90 -65.91
CA VAL A 97 6.40 30.83 -64.92
C VAL A 97 7.19 31.32 -63.70
N ALA A 98 8.14 32.25 -63.87
CA ALA A 98 8.93 32.77 -62.77
C ALA A 98 8.09 33.66 -61.83
N ALA A 99 7.23 34.51 -62.40
CA ALA A 99 6.28 35.32 -61.62
C ALA A 99 5.23 34.45 -60.90
N LEU A 100 4.76 33.37 -61.51
CA LEU A 100 3.86 32.42 -60.85
C LEU A 100 4.55 31.62 -59.74
N GLN A 101 5.79 31.16 -59.95
CA GLN A 101 6.55 30.45 -58.92
C GLN A 101 6.81 31.36 -57.72
N ALA A 102 7.27 32.59 -57.92
CA ALA A 102 7.48 33.56 -56.84
C ALA A 102 6.19 33.86 -56.05
N ARG A 103 5.02 33.84 -56.71
CA ARG A 103 3.71 33.97 -56.05
C ARG A 103 3.35 32.74 -55.22
N LEU A 104 3.56 31.53 -55.75
CA LEU A 104 3.34 30.27 -55.03
C LEU A 104 4.27 30.16 -53.80
N ASP A 105 5.53 30.54 -53.96
CA ASP A 105 6.52 30.56 -52.88
C ASP A 105 6.13 31.55 -51.78
N ALA A 106 5.70 32.76 -52.14
CA ALA A 106 5.19 33.76 -51.19
C ALA A 106 3.91 33.30 -50.46
N HIS A 107 2.99 32.63 -51.17
CA HIS A 107 1.79 32.04 -50.58
C HIS A 107 2.14 30.90 -49.61
N CYS A 108 3.08 30.02 -50.01
CA CYS A 108 3.61 28.97 -49.14
C CYS A 108 4.26 29.56 -47.88
N GLN A 109 5.12 30.58 -48.03
CA GLN A 109 5.78 31.24 -46.91
C GLN A 109 4.77 31.84 -45.93
N GLN A 110 3.70 32.49 -46.41
CA GLN A 110 2.63 33.00 -45.52
C GLN A 110 1.92 31.89 -44.75
N VAL A 111 1.68 30.72 -45.36
CA VAL A 111 1.08 29.56 -44.68
C VAL A 111 2.04 28.99 -43.62
N LEU A 112 3.35 28.92 -43.90
CA LEU A 112 4.36 28.45 -42.96
C LEU A 112 4.58 29.43 -41.80
N GLU A 113 4.66 30.73 -42.06
CA GLU A 113 4.75 31.77 -41.03
C GLU A 113 3.50 31.78 -40.14
N ARG A 114 2.30 31.60 -40.72
CA ARG A 114 1.06 31.44 -39.97
C ARG A 114 1.13 30.20 -39.08
N LYS A 115 1.44 29.03 -39.63
CA LYS A 115 1.65 27.78 -38.89
C LYS A 115 2.59 27.97 -37.70
N ASP A 116 3.76 28.56 -37.93
CA ASP A 116 4.78 28.76 -36.91
C ASP A 116 4.40 29.83 -35.86
N SER A 117 3.49 30.75 -36.18
CA SER A 117 2.95 31.73 -35.22
C SER A 117 1.97 31.14 -34.20
N HIS A 118 1.36 29.98 -34.49
CA HIS A 118 0.37 29.36 -33.60
C HIS A 118 0.99 28.81 -32.31
N LEU A 119 0.27 28.93 -31.18
CA LEU A 119 0.77 28.58 -29.85
C LEU A 119 1.32 27.15 -29.76
N LEU A 120 0.65 26.18 -30.37
CA LEU A 120 1.08 24.79 -30.43
C LEU A 120 2.47 24.64 -31.08
N HIS A 121 2.70 25.33 -32.20
CA HIS A 121 3.99 25.33 -32.89
C HIS A 121 5.05 26.15 -32.15
N ARG A 122 4.70 27.26 -31.51
CA ARG A 122 5.66 28.10 -30.74
C ARG A 122 6.14 27.45 -29.45
N LEU A 123 5.31 26.62 -28.82
CA LEU A 123 5.59 25.93 -27.56
C LEU A 123 6.03 24.47 -27.75
N GLY A 124 5.83 23.88 -28.94
CA GLY A 124 6.42 22.60 -29.29
C GLY A 124 7.91 22.70 -29.62
N LEU A 125 8.58 21.55 -29.66
CA LEU A 125 10.00 21.45 -30.00
C LEU A 125 10.14 21.04 -31.48
N VAL A 126 10.92 21.77 -32.26
CA VAL A 126 11.20 21.44 -33.68
C VAL A 126 12.72 21.44 -33.87
N PRO A 127 13.37 20.28 -34.09
CA PRO A 127 14.84 20.20 -34.19
C PRO A 127 15.46 21.21 -35.18
N ALA A 128 14.87 21.36 -36.37
CA ALA A 128 15.34 22.30 -37.40
C ALA A 128 15.42 23.78 -36.96
N ARG A 129 14.72 24.19 -35.89
CA ARG A 129 14.79 25.55 -35.33
C ARG A 129 16.01 25.77 -34.42
N GLY A 130 16.85 24.76 -34.21
CA GLY A 130 18.06 24.83 -33.39
C GLY A 130 17.80 24.76 -31.89
N VAL A 131 18.82 25.05 -31.08
CA VAL A 131 18.79 24.77 -29.63
C VAL A 131 18.05 25.83 -28.79
N PHE A 132 17.88 27.06 -29.27
CA PHE A 132 17.31 28.16 -28.48
C PHE A 132 15.78 28.27 -28.63
N GLN A 133 15.05 27.32 -28.04
CA GLN A 133 13.59 27.28 -28.09
C GLN A 133 12.96 26.81 -26.77
N TRP A 134 11.80 27.38 -26.40
CA TRP A 134 11.03 26.98 -25.21
C TRP A 134 10.60 25.51 -25.24
N GLY A 135 10.46 24.97 -26.46
CA GLY A 135 10.06 23.60 -26.76
C GLY A 135 10.73 22.54 -25.90
N TRP A 136 12.02 22.68 -25.55
CA TRP A 136 12.76 21.70 -24.72
C TRP A 136 12.03 21.32 -23.42
N LEU A 137 11.34 22.27 -22.78
CA LEU A 137 10.53 22.02 -21.59
C LEU A 137 9.05 21.89 -21.93
N THR A 138 8.51 22.79 -22.77
CA THR A 138 7.06 22.91 -22.95
C THR A 138 6.44 21.79 -23.78
N TYR A 139 7.21 21.11 -24.64
CA TYR A 139 6.69 20.03 -25.48
C TYR A 139 6.07 18.86 -24.69
N MET A 140 6.60 18.57 -23.49
CA MET A 140 6.15 17.50 -22.59
C MET A 140 4.68 17.62 -22.16
N PHE A 141 4.08 18.80 -22.29
CA PHE A 141 2.73 19.07 -21.81
C PHE A 141 1.71 19.25 -22.95
N LEU A 142 2.20 19.41 -24.19
CA LEU A 142 1.39 19.64 -25.39
C LEU A 142 0.94 18.33 -26.03
N HIS A 143 -0.23 18.32 -26.66
CA HIS A 143 -0.82 17.10 -27.23
C HIS A 143 -1.59 17.38 -28.53
N LEU A 144 -1.53 16.41 -29.46
CA LEU A 144 -2.23 16.45 -30.76
C LEU A 144 -3.51 15.62 -30.71
N GLY A 145 -4.64 16.27 -30.47
CA GLY A 145 -5.94 15.61 -30.37
C GLY A 145 -6.15 14.76 -29.11
N TRP A 146 -7.40 14.35 -28.90
CA TRP A 146 -7.86 13.67 -27.70
C TRP A 146 -7.18 12.32 -27.45
N MET A 147 -6.98 11.52 -28.49
CA MET A 147 -6.37 10.18 -28.35
C MET A 147 -4.91 10.25 -27.90
N HIS A 148 -4.16 11.27 -28.32
CA HIS A 148 -2.78 11.45 -27.89
C HIS A 148 -2.70 11.85 -26.41
N LEU A 149 -3.54 12.79 -25.96
CA LEU A 149 -3.65 13.15 -24.54
C LEU A 149 -4.06 11.93 -23.69
N LEU A 150 -5.14 11.25 -24.06
CA LEU A 150 -5.68 10.12 -23.31
C LEU A 150 -4.68 8.95 -23.25
N GLY A 151 -3.98 8.64 -24.34
CA GLY A 151 -2.93 7.63 -24.38
C GLY A 151 -1.79 7.95 -23.41
N ASN A 152 -1.22 9.15 -23.50
CA ASN A 152 -0.14 9.58 -22.61
C ASN A 152 -0.56 9.58 -21.14
N MET A 153 -1.75 10.10 -20.82
CA MET A 153 -2.26 10.13 -19.44
C MET A 153 -2.55 8.73 -18.91
N LEU A 154 -2.99 7.78 -19.75
CA LEU A 154 -3.20 6.39 -19.36
C LEU A 154 -1.88 5.71 -18.96
N PHE A 155 -0.85 5.77 -19.81
CA PHE A 155 0.46 5.19 -19.48
C PHE A 155 1.07 5.88 -18.26
N PHE A 156 1.02 7.22 -18.21
CA PHE A 156 1.53 8.00 -17.08
C PHE A 156 0.81 7.68 -15.75
N TYR A 157 -0.50 7.44 -15.78
CA TYR A 157 -1.26 6.99 -14.62
C TYR A 157 -0.74 5.64 -14.06
N PHE A 158 -0.35 4.69 -14.92
CA PHE A 158 0.16 3.40 -14.45
C PHE A 158 1.57 3.47 -13.86
N VAL A 159 2.48 4.24 -14.45
CA VAL A 159 3.89 4.26 -14.01
C VAL A 159 4.24 5.45 -13.12
N GLY A 160 3.71 6.63 -13.40
CA GLY A 160 4.07 7.88 -12.72
C GLY A 160 3.67 7.88 -11.25
N LEU A 161 2.43 7.47 -10.95
CA LEU A 161 1.92 7.44 -9.57
C LEU A 161 2.77 6.52 -8.67
N LEU A 162 3.18 5.36 -9.18
CA LEU A 162 3.96 4.37 -8.43
C LEU A 162 5.43 4.79 -8.25
N LEU A 163 6.00 5.50 -9.23
CA LEU A 163 7.35 6.05 -9.11
C LEU A 163 7.36 7.27 -8.18
N GLU A 164 6.35 8.13 -8.19
CA GLU A 164 6.20 9.22 -7.21
C GLU A 164 6.06 8.69 -5.78
N ASP A 165 5.32 7.59 -5.60
CA ASP A 165 5.14 6.95 -4.31
C ASP A 165 6.47 6.42 -3.76
N VAL A 166 7.27 5.72 -4.57
CA VAL A 166 8.57 5.14 -4.15
C VAL A 166 9.68 6.19 -4.00
N TRP A 167 9.79 7.15 -4.92
CA TRP A 167 10.89 8.13 -4.94
C TRP A 167 10.57 9.44 -4.23
N GLY A 168 9.31 9.70 -3.92
CA GLY A 168 8.84 10.96 -3.36
C GLY A 168 8.84 12.10 -4.38
N ARG A 169 8.07 13.15 -4.04
CA ARG A 169 7.77 14.28 -4.91
C ARG A 169 8.97 14.95 -5.60
N PRO A 170 10.05 15.38 -4.90
CA PRO A 170 11.10 16.18 -5.54
C PRO A 170 11.95 15.35 -6.50
N LEU A 171 12.29 14.11 -6.14
CA LEU A 171 13.09 13.22 -7.00
C LEU A 171 12.27 12.80 -8.23
N PHE A 172 10.99 12.45 -8.06
CA PHE A 172 10.13 12.12 -9.19
C PHE A 172 9.90 13.31 -10.14
N ALA A 173 9.67 14.52 -9.61
CA ALA A 173 9.54 15.73 -10.42
C ALA A 173 10.81 16.01 -11.26
N GLY A 174 11.98 15.92 -10.63
CA GLY A 174 13.26 16.07 -11.32
C GLY A 174 13.49 14.97 -12.37
N PHE A 175 13.21 13.72 -12.01
CA PHE A 175 13.31 12.56 -12.91
C PHE A 175 12.43 12.71 -14.15
N TYR A 176 11.18 13.14 -14.00
CA TYR A 176 10.25 13.35 -15.12
C TYR A 176 10.78 14.42 -16.09
N VAL A 177 11.20 15.58 -15.57
CA VAL A 177 11.71 16.69 -16.39
C VAL A 177 13.02 16.31 -17.08
N VAL A 178 13.99 15.71 -16.36
CA VAL A 178 15.26 15.26 -16.95
C VAL A 178 15.04 14.14 -17.96
N GLY A 179 14.14 13.19 -17.69
CA GLY A 179 13.78 12.13 -18.62
C GLY A 179 13.19 12.66 -19.93
N GLY A 180 12.32 13.67 -19.85
CA GLY A 180 11.85 14.39 -21.04
C GLY A 180 12.97 15.14 -21.78
N LEU A 181 13.82 15.88 -21.07
CA LEU A 181 14.97 16.57 -21.70
C LEU A 181 15.93 15.61 -22.41
N VAL A 182 16.20 14.42 -21.84
CA VAL A 182 17.02 13.39 -22.46
C VAL A 182 16.30 12.71 -23.64
N ALA A 183 15.00 12.48 -23.54
CA ALA A 183 14.18 12.00 -24.67
C ALA A 183 14.18 13.00 -25.84
N ALA A 184 13.99 14.29 -25.57
CA ALA A 184 14.12 15.37 -26.54
C ALA A 184 15.51 15.38 -27.17
N MET A 185 16.57 15.28 -26.36
CA MET A 185 17.96 15.26 -26.83
C MET A 185 18.25 14.06 -27.74
N ALA A 186 17.75 12.87 -27.41
CA ALA A 186 17.95 11.68 -28.21
C ALA A 186 17.36 11.81 -29.62
N HIS A 187 16.17 12.40 -29.77
CA HIS A 187 15.61 12.69 -31.09
C HIS A 187 16.36 13.82 -31.80
N PHE A 188 16.65 14.92 -31.08
CA PHE A 188 17.34 16.10 -31.63
C PHE A 188 18.75 15.78 -32.15
N THR A 189 19.52 14.89 -31.50
CA THR A 189 20.88 14.54 -31.95
C THR A 189 20.90 13.59 -33.14
N LEU A 190 19.87 12.75 -33.29
CA LEU A 190 19.76 11.78 -34.39
C LEU A 190 19.14 12.39 -35.66
N ASP A 191 18.26 13.37 -35.52
CA ASP A 191 17.74 14.16 -36.64
C ASP A 191 17.69 15.66 -36.32
N PRO A 192 18.85 16.36 -36.30
CA PRO A 192 18.91 17.80 -35.99
C PRO A 192 18.22 18.69 -37.03
N ARG A 193 17.90 18.15 -38.20
CA ARG A 193 17.23 18.86 -39.29
C ARG A 193 15.75 18.51 -39.41
N SER A 194 15.19 17.73 -38.49
CA SER A 194 13.78 17.37 -38.51
C SER A 194 12.89 18.61 -38.39
N GLU A 195 12.00 18.80 -39.37
CA GLU A 195 10.88 19.73 -39.29
C GLU A 195 9.69 19.16 -38.49
N THR A 196 9.81 17.92 -38.01
CA THR A 196 8.83 17.21 -37.20
C THR A 196 8.55 17.97 -35.90
N LEU A 197 7.29 18.33 -35.68
CA LEU A 197 6.85 18.94 -34.42
C LEU A 197 6.80 17.88 -33.32
N MET A 198 7.75 17.94 -32.39
CA MET A 198 7.69 17.19 -31.15
C MET A 198 6.76 17.88 -30.16
N VAL A 199 5.71 17.16 -29.78
CA VAL A 199 4.75 17.49 -28.71
C VAL A 199 4.27 16.17 -28.11
N GLY A 200 4.14 16.10 -26.79
CA GLY A 200 3.64 14.92 -26.08
C GLY A 200 4.45 14.63 -24.82
N ALA A 201 3.76 14.20 -23.76
CA ALA A 201 4.40 13.68 -22.55
C ALA A 201 5.16 12.36 -22.78
N SER A 202 4.94 11.70 -23.93
CA SER A 202 5.38 10.34 -24.23
C SER A 202 6.87 10.08 -24.00
N GLY A 203 7.77 11.03 -24.28
CA GLY A 203 9.20 10.89 -23.99
C GLY A 203 9.54 10.80 -22.50
N ALA A 204 8.92 11.65 -21.67
CA ALA A 204 9.05 11.60 -20.21
C ALA A 204 8.33 10.39 -19.60
N VAL A 205 7.20 10.00 -20.19
CA VAL A 205 6.48 8.75 -19.83
C VAL A 205 7.31 7.52 -20.20
N ALA A 206 8.05 7.54 -21.31
CA ALA A 206 8.97 6.45 -21.68
C ALA A 206 10.11 6.30 -20.66
N ALA A 207 10.65 7.41 -20.12
CA ALA A 207 11.57 7.35 -18.99
C ALA A 207 10.93 6.72 -17.75
N CYS A 208 9.68 7.07 -17.43
CA CYS A 208 8.94 6.40 -16.36
C CYS A 208 8.73 4.90 -16.65
N MET A 209 8.46 4.50 -17.90
CA MET A 209 8.36 3.09 -18.31
C MET A 209 9.69 2.33 -18.13
N GLY A 210 10.82 2.96 -18.47
CA GLY A 210 12.16 2.39 -18.28
C GLY A 210 12.50 2.16 -16.80
N ALA A 211 12.19 3.14 -15.95
CA ALA A 211 12.33 3.00 -14.51
C ALA A 211 11.39 1.93 -13.92
N PHE A 212 10.13 1.91 -14.37
CA PHE A 212 9.12 0.94 -13.96
C PHE A 212 9.54 -0.50 -14.30
N CYS A 213 10.08 -0.72 -15.50
CA CYS A 213 10.59 -2.01 -15.99
C CYS A 213 11.54 -2.67 -14.98
N LEU A 214 12.45 -1.89 -14.38
CA LEU A 214 13.37 -2.36 -13.35
C LEU A 214 12.74 -2.40 -11.94
N ARG A 215 12.13 -1.28 -11.50
CA ARG A 215 11.74 -1.11 -10.09
C ARG A 215 10.55 -1.98 -9.68
N PHE A 216 9.67 -2.27 -10.64
CA PHE A 216 8.48 -3.11 -10.47
C PHE A 216 8.53 -4.39 -11.30
N ALA A 217 9.74 -4.83 -11.70
CA ALA A 217 9.99 -6.00 -12.56
C ALA A 217 9.12 -7.23 -12.22
N THR A 218 9.03 -7.58 -10.93
CA THR A 218 8.31 -8.77 -10.44
C THR A 218 6.83 -8.53 -10.13
N ARG A 219 6.34 -7.28 -10.07
CA ARG A 219 4.92 -7.00 -9.87
C ARG A 219 4.14 -7.36 -11.14
N LYS A 220 2.93 -7.89 -10.99
CA LYS A 220 2.09 -8.25 -12.15
C LYS A 220 1.25 -7.05 -12.57
N VAL A 221 1.38 -6.64 -13.82
CA VAL A 221 0.46 -5.71 -14.49
C VAL A 221 -0.72 -6.53 -14.99
N ARG A 222 -1.93 -6.24 -14.50
CA ARG A 222 -3.17 -6.84 -15.00
C ARG A 222 -3.52 -6.18 -16.33
N VAL A 223 -3.40 -6.96 -17.41
CA VAL A 223 -3.80 -6.56 -18.76
C VAL A 223 -5.16 -7.18 -19.06
N GLY A 224 -6.15 -6.34 -19.34
CA GLY A 224 -7.45 -6.77 -19.86
C GLY A 224 -7.39 -6.95 -21.37
N TYR A 225 -8.09 -7.96 -21.89
CA TYR A 225 -8.25 -8.17 -23.33
C TYR A 225 -9.71 -8.11 -23.77
N LEU A 226 -9.95 -7.57 -24.96
CA LEU A 226 -11.24 -7.60 -25.64
C LEU A 226 -11.06 -8.01 -27.11
N ILE A 227 -11.59 -9.19 -27.46
CA ILE A 227 -11.53 -9.75 -28.82
C ILE A 227 -12.90 -9.57 -29.47
N TRP A 228 -13.13 -8.40 -30.08
CA TRP A 228 -14.43 -8.00 -30.61
C TRP A 228 -14.93 -8.94 -31.74
N LEU A 229 -14.00 -9.53 -32.50
CA LEU A 229 -14.31 -10.33 -33.71
C LEU A 229 -14.86 -11.74 -33.41
N LEU A 230 -14.58 -12.32 -32.23
CA LEU A 230 -14.97 -13.69 -31.89
C LEU A 230 -16.20 -13.78 -30.98
N ARG A 231 -16.75 -12.64 -30.51
CA ARG A 231 -17.91 -12.56 -29.60
C ARG A 231 -17.79 -13.43 -28.32
N ILE A 232 -16.56 -13.76 -27.95
CA ILE A 232 -16.20 -14.76 -26.93
C ILE A 232 -15.12 -14.14 -26.01
N TRP A 233 -15.46 -14.07 -24.73
CA TRP A 233 -14.62 -13.83 -23.55
C TRP A 233 -14.00 -12.43 -23.36
N ARG A 234 -14.42 -11.80 -22.27
CA ARG A 234 -13.70 -10.74 -21.56
C ARG A 234 -12.84 -11.41 -20.47
N GLY A 235 -11.61 -10.97 -20.29
CA GLY A 235 -10.75 -11.52 -19.24
C GLY A 235 -9.54 -10.64 -18.95
N THR A 236 -8.80 -11.01 -17.89
CA THR A 236 -7.57 -10.32 -17.47
C THR A 236 -6.46 -11.33 -17.21
N PHE A 237 -5.24 -11.02 -17.63
CA PHE A 237 -4.05 -11.82 -17.31
C PHE A 237 -2.97 -10.92 -16.69
N GLY A 238 -2.15 -11.49 -15.81
CA GLY A 238 -1.05 -10.79 -15.16
C GLY A 238 0.25 -10.95 -15.94
N VAL A 239 0.83 -9.84 -16.40
CA VAL A 239 2.14 -9.79 -17.06
C VAL A 239 3.18 -9.22 -16.09
N PRO A 240 4.34 -9.85 -15.86
CA PRO A 240 5.39 -9.25 -15.04
C PRO A 240 5.78 -7.85 -15.54
N GLY A 241 6.04 -6.90 -14.64
CA GLY A 241 6.32 -5.51 -14.99
C GLY A 241 7.49 -5.33 -15.94
N TRP A 242 8.53 -6.16 -15.82
CA TRP A 242 9.65 -6.17 -16.78
C TRP A 242 9.21 -6.58 -18.18
N ALA A 243 8.31 -7.56 -18.29
CA ALA A 243 7.82 -8.06 -19.57
C ALA A 243 6.82 -7.08 -20.20
N TRP A 244 5.94 -6.47 -19.40
CA TRP A 244 4.99 -5.48 -19.90
C TRP A 244 5.70 -4.23 -20.45
N ALA A 245 6.61 -3.64 -19.66
CA ALA A 245 7.36 -2.46 -20.10
C ALA A 245 8.42 -2.78 -21.16
N GLY A 246 9.06 -3.95 -21.07
CA GLY A 246 10.06 -4.42 -22.04
C GLY A 246 9.47 -4.77 -23.41
N LEU A 247 8.28 -5.37 -23.47
CA LEU A 247 7.58 -5.62 -24.74
C LEU A 247 7.10 -4.33 -25.39
N TRP A 248 6.64 -3.35 -24.59
CA TRP A 248 6.32 -2.01 -25.10
C TRP A 248 7.56 -1.34 -25.72
N PHE A 249 8.68 -1.31 -25.02
CA PHE A 249 9.95 -0.79 -25.56
C PHE A 249 10.44 -1.57 -26.80
N GLY A 250 10.29 -2.90 -26.79
CA GLY A 250 10.61 -3.74 -27.95
C GLY A 250 9.79 -3.40 -29.19
N ASN A 251 8.53 -2.99 -29.03
CA ASN A 251 7.69 -2.50 -30.12
C ASN A 251 8.21 -1.17 -30.68
N GLU A 252 8.56 -0.20 -29.83
CA GLU A 252 9.14 1.08 -30.26
C GLU A 252 10.45 0.88 -31.06
N VAL A 253 11.32 -0.04 -30.61
CA VAL A 253 12.55 -0.40 -31.32
C VAL A 253 12.23 -1.08 -32.67
N LEU A 254 11.25 -1.99 -32.70
CA LEU A 254 10.84 -2.67 -33.93
C LEU A 254 10.24 -1.69 -34.95
N ASP A 255 9.39 -0.77 -34.51
CA ASP A 255 8.79 0.25 -35.37
C ASP A 255 9.86 1.18 -35.96
N PHE A 256 10.88 1.56 -35.19
CA PHE A 256 12.03 2.28 -35.75
C PHE A 256 12.82 1.45 -36.78
N VAL A 257 13.07 0.16 -36.50
CA VAL A 257 13.81 -0.72 -37.44
C VAL A 257 13.05 -0.95 -38.75
N LEU A 258 11.71 -1.01 -38.71
CA LEU A 258 10.86 -1.24 -39.88
C LEU A 258 10.54 0.03 -40.68
N TRP A 259 10.34 1.17 -40.00
CA TRP A 259 9.77 2.39 -40.62
C TRP A 259 10.65 3.64 -40.46
N GLY A 260 11.75 3.57 -39.70
CA GLY A 260 12.63 4.70 -39.42
C GLY A 260 11.91 5.85 -38.70
N ASN A 261 12.25 7.09 -39.06
CA ASN A 261 11.60 8.30 -38.54
C ASN A 261 10.29 8.66 -39.29
N ASN A 262 9.88 7.91 -40.30
CA ASN A 262 8.74 8.26 -41.18
C ASN A 262 7.35 7.94 -40.59
N THR A 263 7.27 7.63 -39.30
CA THR A 263 6.02 7.26 -38.62
C THR A 263 5.17 8.47 -38.19
N GLY A 264 5.69 9.70 -38.31
CA GLY A 264 5.06 10.91 -37.78
C GLY A 264 5.10 11.01 -36.25
N VAL A 265 5.83 10.11 -35.58
CA VAL A 265 6.02 10.04 -34.13
C VAL A 265 7.52 10.10 -33.84
N ALA A 266 7.91 10.83 -32.79
CA ALA A 266 9.31 10.93 -32.38
C ALA A 266 9.80 9.66 -31.64
N VAL A 267 9.84 8.51 -32.33
CA VAL A 267 10.17 7.19 -31.76
C VAL A 267 11.51 7.21 -30.99
N MET A 268 12.50 7.96 -31.48
CA MET A 268 13.78 8.13 -30.78
C MET A 268 13.68 8.82 -29.41
N ALA A 269 12.66 9.65 -29.18
CA ALA A 269 12.38 10.20 -27.86
C ALA A 269 11.87 9.11 -26.90
N HIS A 270 11.08 8.14 -27.39
CA HIS A 270 10.63 7.01 -26.58
C HIS A 270 11.80 6.08 -26.23
N ILE A 271 12.63 5.73 -27.22
CA ILE A 271 13.80 4.88 -27.02
C ILE A 271 14.81 5.54 -26.06
N GLY A 272 15.19 6.79 -26.31
CA GLY A 272 16.12 7.55 -25.46
C GLY A 272 15.59 7.77 -24.04
N GLY A 273 14.30 8.10 -23.90
CA GLY A 273 13.63 8.22 -22.61
C GLY A 273 13.68 6.91 -21.83
N PHE A 274 13.26 5.79 -22.42
CA PHE A 274 13.25 4.48 -21.74
C PHE A 274 14.65 4.05 -21.30
N VAL A 275 15.67 4.17 -22.16
CA VAL A 275 17.05 3.83 -21.82
C VAL A 275 17.54 4.70 -20.66
N PHE A 276 17.32 6.02 -20.69
CA PHE A 276 17.64 6.90 -19.58
C PHE A 276 16.95 6.44 -18.28
N GLY A 277 15.64 6.17 -18.32
CA GLY A 277 14.88 5.79 -17.14
C GLY A 277 15.36 4.49 -16.50
N PHE A 278 15.67 3.49 -17.33
CA PHE A 278 16.23 2.20 -16.88
C PHE A 278 17.64 2.38 -16.28
N CYS A 279 18.51 3.14 -16.94
CA CYS A 279 19.86 3.43 -16.44
C CYS A 279 19.86 4.26 -15.15
N ALA A 280 19.00 5.27 -15.04
CA ALA A 280 18.87 6.11 -13.85
C ALA A 280 18.32 5.31 -12.65
N ALA A 281 17.29 4.49 -12.86
CA ALA A 281 16.80 3.57 -11.82
C ALA A 281 17.85 2.52 -11.42
N SER A 282 18.65 2.03 -12.37
CA SER A 282 19.78 1.13 -12.09
C SER A 282 20.85 1.83 -11.24
N ALA A 283 21.23 3.06 -11.59
CA ALA A 283 22.21 3.84 -10.84
C ALA A 283 21.74 4.15 -9.41
N LEU A 284 20.49 4.59 -9.23
CA LEU A 284 19.88 4.83 -7.92
C LEU A 284 19.90 3.58 -7.02
N ARG A 285 19.63 2.41 -7.61
CA ARG A 285 19.68 1.11 -6.92
C ARG A 285 21.11 0.69 -6.56
N ILE A 286 22.06 0.76 -7.49
CA ILE A 286 23.45 0.31 -7.30
C ILE A 286 24.20 1.21 -6.30
N THR A 287 23.91 2.51 -6.28
CA THR A 287 24.57 3.48 -5.39
C THR A 287 23.97 3.54 -3.98
N HIS A 288 22.87 2.81 -3.73
CA HIS A 288 22.08 2.89 -2.51
C HIS A 288 21.62 4.33 -2.16
N LEU A 289 21.51 5.22 -3.16
CA LEU A 289 21.05 6.61 -2.95
C LEU A 289 19.60 6.66 -2.47
N GLU A 290 18.77 5.71 -2.91
CA GLU A 290 17.40 5.55 -2.40
C GLU A 290 17.40 5.34 -0.88
N GLU A 291 18.23 4.43 -0.37
CA GLU A 291 18.31 4.07 1.05
C GLU A 291 19.01 5.14 1.89
N ARG A 292 19.99 5.85 1.32
CA ARG A 292 20.81 6.85 2.05
C ARG A 292 20.19 8.23 2.16
N PHE A 293 19.40 8.66 1.16
CA PHE A 293 18.88 10.03 1.10
C PHE A 293 17.37 10.09 0.87
N VAL A 294 16.81 9.20 0.04
CA VAL A 294 15.39 9.25 -0.31
C VAL A 294 14.54 8.71 0.85
N ALA A 295 14.79 7.49 1.31
CA ALA A 295 14.07 6.89 2.43
C ALA A 295 14.18 7.71 3.73
N PRO A 296 15.36 8.25 4.15
CA PRO A 296 15.44 9.07 5.36
C PRO A 296 14.79 10.45 5.22
N ALA A 297 14.90 11.13 4.06
CA ALA A 297 14.26 12.43 3.86
C ALA A 297 12.73 12.33 3.71
N ILE A 298 12.24 11.17 3.25
CA ILE A 298 10.84 10.80 3.26
C ILE A 298 10.39 10.53 4.71
N ALA A 299 11.06 9.64 5.43
CA ALA A 299 10.73 9.29 6.81
C ALA A 299 10.77 10.51 7.75
N ALA A 300 11.77 11.39 7.62
CA ALA A 300 11.90 12.62 8.40
C ALA A 300 10.81 13.66 8.10
N ARG A 301 10.12 13.58 6.95
CA ARG A 301 8.94 14.39 6.63
C ARG A 301 7.61 13.76 7.08
N GLU A 302 7.62 12.47 7.40
CA GLU A 302 6.44 11.69 7.76
C GLU A 302 6.46 11.19 9.22
N GLY A 303 7.51 11.52 9.99
CA GLY A 303 7.64 11.14 11.41
C GLY A 303 8.03 9.68 11.66
N GLY A 304 8.36 8.92 10.61
CA GLY A 304 8.64 7.48 10.71
C GLY A 304 10.00 7.18 11.34
N TRP A 305 10.02 6.28 12.34
CA TRP A 305 11.24 5.70 12.90
C TRP A 305 12.04 4.91 11.85
N VAL A 306 13.36 5.03 11.90
CA VAL A 306 14.31 4.24 11.08
C VAL A 306 15.44 3.75 11.99
N ALA A 307 15.82 2.47 11.86
CA ALA A 307 16.91 1.87 12.62
C ALA A 307 18.27 2.52 12.28
N ASP A 308 19.18 2.61 13.26
CA ASP A 308 20.51 3.20 13.05
C ASP A 308 21.30 2.36 12.02
N PRO A 309 21.81 2.95 10.91
CA PRO A 309 22.51 2.18 9.87
C PRO A 309 23.71 1.37 10.39
N ARG A 310 24.35 1.80 11.49
CA ARG A 310 25.46 1.09 12.14
C ARG A 310 24.98 -0.17 12.88
N LEU A 311 23.74 -0.14 13.36
CA LEU A 311 23.09 -1.29 13.99
C LEU A 311 22.63 -2.30 12.92
N VAL A 312 22.13 -1.84 11.78
CA VAL A 312 21.82 -2.70 10.62
C VAL A 312 23.08 -3.42 10.09
N GLU A 313 24.22 -2.73 10.00
CA GLU A 313 25.50 -3.37 9.63
C GLU A 313 25.94 -4.44 10.66
N ALA A 314 25.75 -4.16 11.96
CA ALA A 314 26.08 -5.11 13.02
C ALA A 314 25.14 -6.32 13.04
N GLN A 315 23.84 -6.11 12.79
CA GLN A 315 22.83 -7.16 12.64
C GLN A 315 23.16 -8.08 11.45
N SER A 316 23.50 -7.49 10.30
CA SER A 316 23.93 -8.26 9.13
C SER A 316 25.25 -9.01 9.38
N SER A 317 26.19 -8.45 10.16
CA SER A 317 27.40 -9.17 10.57
C SER A 317 27.06 -10.38 11.44
N LEU A 318 26.05 -10.26 12.32
CA LEU A 318 25.55 -11.36 13.16
C LEU A 318 24.87 -12.47 12.35
N GLU A 319 24.04 -12.11 11.36
CA GLU A 319 23.39 -13.04 10.42
C GLU A 319 24.42 -13.82 9.57
N ASN A 320 25.53 -13.17 9.19
CA ASN A 320 26.64 -13.80 8.49
C ASN A 320 27.58 -14.63 9.41
N GLY A 321 27.26 -14.74 10.71
CA GLY A 321 28.03 -15.51 11.69
C GLY A 321 29.27 -14.79 12.28
N ASP A 322 29.56 -13.56 11.85
CA ASP A 322 30.68 -12.76 12.36
C ASP A 322 30.29 -12.04 13.67
N ARG A 323 30.19 -12.84 14.74
CA ARG A 323 29.81 -12.39 16.09
C ARG A 323 30.77 -11.35 16.69
N GLU A 324 32.07 -11.42 16.37
CA GLU A 324 33.05 -10.43 16.86
C GLU A 324 32.85 -9.07 16.19
N LYS A 325 32.69 -9.03 14.86
CA LYS A 325 32.38 -7.77 14.14
C LYS A 325 31.03 -7.20 14.56
N ALA A 326 30.01 -8.05 14.73
CA ALA A 326 28.71 -7.64 15.25
C ALA A 326 28.84 -7.00 16.66
N ARG A 327 29.54 -7.67 17.59
CA ARG A 327 29.81 -7.17 18.95
C ARG A 327 30.53 -5.82 18.91
N ALA A 328 31.57 -5.67 18.09
CA ALA A 328 32.30 -4.41 17.93
C ALA A 328 31.42 -3.29 17.33
N GLY A 329 30.53 -3.62 16.38
CA GLY A 329 29.56 -2.69 15.80
C GLY A 329 28.56 -2.18 16.85
N ILE A 330 27.96 -3.08 17.63
CA ILE A 330 26.97 -2.73 18.67
C ILE A 330 27.62 -1.92 19.79
N LEU A 331 28.84 -2.28 20.23
CA LEU A 331 29.59 -1.50 21.21
C LEU A 331 29.90 -0.07 20.72
N ARG A 332 30.16 0.11 19.41
CA ARG A 332 30.35 1.43 18.80
C ARG A 332 29.06 2.25 18.78
N VAL A 333 27.90 1.63 18.59
CA VAL A 333 26.59 2.29 18.74
C VAL A 333 26.38 2.72 20.20
N LEU A 334 26.57 1.82 21.16
CA LEU A 334 26.39 2.10 22.59
C LEU A 334 27.37 3.15 23.13
N GLY A 335 28.60 3.24 22.57
CA GLY A 335 29.55 4.30 22.91
C GLY A 335 29.09 5.71 22.53
N GLY A 336 28.23 5.84 21.50
CA GLY A 336 27.61 7.12 21.11
C GLY A 336 26.16 7.29 21.59
N GLN A 337 25.46 6.19 21.88
CA GLN A 337 24.06 6.16 22.33
C GLN A 337 23.89 5.10 23.44
N PRO A 338 24.27 5.39 24.70
CA PRO A 338 24.26 4.41 25.79
C PRO A 338 22.88 3.84 26.15
N ASP A 339 21.81 4.50 25.71
CA ASP A 339 20.41 4.16 25.98
C ASP A 339 19.66 3.66 24.71
N ASN A 340 20.40 3.29 23.65
CA ASN A 340 19.81 2.65 22.48
C ASN A 340 19.30 1.25 22.87
N THR A 341 17.97 1.12 22.94
CA THR A 341 17.28 -0.07 23.45
C THR A 341 17.48 -1.31 22.59
N GLU A 342 17.55 -1.15 21.26
CA GLU A 342 17.76 -2.25 20.33
C GLU A 342 19.20 -2.78 20.43
N ALA A 343 20.19 -1.89 20.45
CA ALA A 343 21.59 -2.23 20.69
C ALA A 343 21.82 -2.91 22.06
N LEU A 344 21.13 -2.45 23.13
CA LEU A 344 21.18 -3.08 24.45
C LEU A 344 20.57 -4.49 24.45
N LEU A 345 19.44 -4.70 23.77
CA LEU A 345 18.80 -6.02 23.66
C LEU A 345 19.66 -7.01 22.87
N THR A 346 20.17 -6.61 21.70
CA THR A 346 21.00 -7.49 20.86
C THR A 346 22.30 -7.87 21.58
N LEU A 347 23.01 -6.93 22.18
CA LEU A 347 24.23 -7.22 22.94
C LEU A 347 23.94 -8.04 24.22
N GLY A 348 22.85 -7.72 24.92
CA GLY A 348 22.42 -8.46 26.11
C GLY A 348 22.11 -9.93 25.80
N ARG A 349 21.36 -10.18 24.70
CA ARG A 349 21.08 -11.53 24.20
C ARG A 349 22.35 -12.27 23.81
N MET A 350 23.27 -11.65 23.05
CA MET A 350 24.54 -12.27 22.68
C MET A 350 25.36 -12.69 23.92
N GLU A 351 25.34 -11.90 24.98
CA GLU A 351 26.04 -12.22 26.23
C GLU A 351 25.37 -13.32 27.05
N LEU A 352 24.04 -13.43 27.04
CA LEU A 352 23.30 -14.55 27.63
C LEU A 352 23.58 -15.86 26.85
N GLU A 353 23.60 -15.81 25.52
CA GLU A 353 24.02 -16.94 24.67
C GLU A 353 25.48 -17.36 24.90
N ASP A 354 26.35 -16.42 25.33
CA ASP A 354 27.76 -16.66 25.69
C ASP A 354 27.97 -17.09 27.16
N GLY A 355 26.90 -17.29 27.94
CA GLY A 355 26.97 -17.66 29.37
C GLY A 355 27.50 -16.55 30.29
N LYS A 356 27.43 -15.28 29.86
CA LYS A 356 27.84 -14.09 30.63
C LYS A 356 26.64 -13.48 31.36
N ASP A 357 25.90 -14.32 32.08
CA ASP A 357 24.51 -14.07 32.51
C ASP A 357 24.32 -12.72 33.22
N ALA A 358 25.16 -12.39 34.20
CA ALA A 358 25.06 -11.11 34.93
C ALA A 358 25.24 -9.87 34.02
N SER A 359 26.15 -9.95 33.04
CA SER A 359 26.46 -8.84 32.13
C SER A 359 25.40 -8.69 31.03
N GLY A 360 24.85 -9.81 30.55
CA GLY A 360 23.74 -9.83 29.59
C GLY A 360 22.43 -9.37 30.23
N ALA A 361 22.12 -9.88 31.43
CA ALA A 361 20.92 -9.53 32.18
C ALA A 361 20.86 -8.04 32.53
N ALA A 362 21.97 -7.43 32.94
CA ALA A 362 22.02 -5.99 33.21
C ALA A 362 21.67 -5.13 31.96
N LYS A 363 22.07 -5.56 30.76
CA LYS A 363 21.74 -4.87 29.50
C LYS A 363 20.28 -5.06 29.10
N VAL A 364 19.76 -6.28 29.23
CA VAL A 364 18.35 -6.61 29.00
C VAL A 364 17.45 -5.83 29.96
N GLU A 365 17.76 -5.80 31.25
CA GLU A 365 16.96 -5.06 32.23
C GLU A 365 16.99 -3.55 31.95
N LYS A 366 18.17 -2.99 31.62
CA LYS A 366 18.28 -1.57 31.24
C LYS A 366 17.40 -1.26 30.01
N ALA A 367 17.42 -2.12 29.00
CA ALA A 367 16.59 -1.93 27.81
C ALA A 367 15.09 -2.01 28.14
N LEU A 368 14.65 -3.02 28.89
CA LEU A 368 13.25 -3.16 29.31
C LEU A 368 12.79 -1.98 30.15
N GLN A 369 13.62 -1.47 31.07
CA GLN A 369 13.31 -0.27 31.85
C GLN A 369 13.12 0.96 30.95
N LEU A 370 13.99 1.15 29.95
CA LEU A 370 13.91 2.26 28.99
C LEU A 370 12.71 2.14 28.04
N LEU A 371 12.32 0.93 27.65
CA LEU A 371 11.12 0.70 26.82
C LEU A 371 9.83 0.93 27.62
N VAL A 372 9.76 0.41 28.85
CA VAL A 372 8.64 0.64 29.78
C VAL A 372 8.42 2.13 30.07
N ALA A 373 9.47 2.95 30.07
CA ALA A 373 9.36 4.39 30.24
C ALA A 373 8.81 5.15 29.02
N ARG A 374 8.60 4.49 27.87
CA ARG A 374 8.03 5.10 26.64
C ARG A 374 6.53 4.87 26.49
N GLU A 375 5.93 4.06 27.35
CA GLU A 375 4.48 3.75 27.39
C GLU A 375 3.90 3.13 26.11
N THR A 376 4.74 2.74 25.13
CA THR A 376 4.35 1.98 23.93
C THR A 376 4.51 0.47 24.12
N PRO A 377 3.49 -0.35 23.80
CA PRO A 377 3.52 -1.78 24.11
C PRO A 377 4.32 -2.63 23.10
N GLU A 378 4.33 -2.27 21.81
CA GLU A 378 4.89 -3.10 20.74
C GLU A 378 6.40 -3.37 20.88
N PRO A 379 7.26 -2.40 21.24
CA PRO A 379 8.70 -2.65 21.42
C PRO A 379 8.98 -3.61 22.58
N ILE A 380 8.10 -3.65 23.59
CA ILE A 380 8.23 -4.54 24.76
C ILE A 380 7.83 -5.96 24.36
N TRP A 381 6.77 -6.13 23.56
CA TRP A 381 6.41 -7.42 22.96
C TRP A 381 7.55 -7.97 22.11
N GLN A 382 8.13 -7.14 21.24
CA GLN A 382 9.29 -7.51 20.40
C GLN A 382 10.51 -7.90 21.24
N ALA A 383 10.81 -7.16 22.31
CA ALA A 383 11.92 -7.48 23.21
C ALA A 383 11.74 -8.84 23.92
N VAL A 384 10.54 -9.13 24.41
CA VAL A 384 10.21 -10.40 25.08
C VAL A 384 10.23 -11.56 24.08
N GLU A 385 9.76 -11.35 22.85
CA GLU A 385 9.79 -12.38 21.79
C GLU A 385 11.21 -12.65 21.26
N LEU A 386 12.05 -11.60 21.13
CA LEU A 386 13.46 -11.70 20.72
C LEU A 386 14.31 -12.50 21.73
N LEU A 387 14.01 -12.38 23.02
CA LEU A 387 14.71 -13.08 24.11
C LEU A 387 14.14 -14.48 24.36
N GLY A 388 12.82 -14.63 24.31
CA GLY A 388 12.13 -15.91 24.50
C GLY A 388 12.58 -16.63 25.79
N PRO A 389 13.19 -17.84 25.71
CA PRO A 389 13.67 -18.58 26.88
C PRO A 389 14.92 -17.96 27.54
N LEU A 390 15.61 -17.02 26.89
CA LEU A 390 16.78 -16.33 27.44
C LEU A 390 16.40 -15.12 28.32
N LEU A 391 15.11 -14.80 28.47
CA LEU A 391 14.67 -13.68 29.31
C LEU A 391 15.11 -13.94 30.77
N PRO A 392 15.98 -13.10 31.37
CA PRO A 392 16.63 -13.39 32.65
C PRO A 392 15.72 -13.03 33.83
N LEU A 393 14.61 -13.78 33.97
CA LEU A 393 13.52 -13.52 34.92
C LEU A 393 14.00 -13.27 36.36
N ASP A 394 14.94 -14.07 36.86
CA ASP A 394 15.45 -13.94 38.23
C ASP A 394 16.35 -12.71 38.47
N CYS A 395 16.79 -12.03 37.41
CA CYS A 395 17.59 -10.81 37.49
C CYS A 395 16.75 -9.52 37.36
N LEU A 396 15.46 -9.61 37.01
CA LEU A 396 14.60 -8.44 36.82
C LEU A 396 14.13 -7.88 38.18
N ARG A 397 14.29 -6.57 38.42
CA ARG A 397 13.68 -5.89 39.56
C ARG A 397 12.15 -6.04 39.53
N PRO A 398 11.49 -6.29 40.68
CA PRO A 398 10.04 -6.51 40.74
C PRO A 398 9.17 -5.46 40.05
N GLY A 399 9.55 -4.17 40.11
CA GLY A 399 8.81 -3.09 39.45
C GLY A 399 8.96 -3.06 37.92
N VAL A 400 10.08 -3.55 37.37
CA VAL A 400 10.26 -3.71 35.92
C VAL A 400 9.46 -4.93 35.47
N ALA A 401 9.58 -6.05 36.18
CA ALA A 401 8.80 -7.27 35.88
C ALA A 401 7.29 -7.01 35.92
N TRP A 402 6.79 -6.28 36.92
CA TRP A 402 5.38 -5.87 37.01
C TRP A 402 4.92 -5.09 35.77
N ARG A 403 5.64 -4.03 35.37
CA ARG A 403 5.25 -3.20 34.23
C ARG A 403 5.34 -3.94 32.89
N VAL A 404 6.37 -4.79 32.70
CA VAL A 404 6.46 -5.65 31.51
C VAL A 404 5.30 -6.65 31.49
N ALA A 405 4.96 -7.28 32.62
CA ALA A 405 3.82 -8.20 32.71
C ALA A 405 2.48 -7.53 32.33
N GLN A 406 2.23 -6.31 32.83
CA GLN A 406 1.03 -5.55 32.48
C GLN A 406 0.94 -5.26 30.98
N VAL A 407 2.06 -4.87 30.35
CA VAL A 407 2.11 -4.60 28.90
C VAL A 407 1.86 -5.88 28.06
N LEU A 408 2.26 -7.05 28.55
CA LEU A 408 2.02 -8.33 27.88
C LEU A 408 0.55 -8.79 27.97
N GLU A 409 -0.25 -8.23 28.87
CA GLU A 409 -1.70 -8.49 28.99
C GLU A 409 -2.58 -7.54 28.14
N VAL A 410 -1.98 -6.57 27.44
CA VAL A 410 -2.69 -5.65 26.54
C VAL A 410 -3.07 -6.36 25.21
N GLU A 411 -4.24 -6.03 24.65
CA GLU A 411 -4.68 -6.58 23.37
C GLU A 411 -3.65 -6.32 22.25
N GLY A 412 -3.19 -7.39 21.61
CA GLY A 412 -2.20 -7.34 20.52
C GLY A 412 -0.93 -8.16 20.79
N ALA A 413 -0.63 -8.46 22.06
CA ALA A 413 0.51 -9.31 22.42
C ALA A 413 0.43 -10.70 21.76
N SER A 414 1.58 -11.22 21.31
CA SER A 414 1.69 -12.56 20.72
C SER A 414 1.46 -13.66 21.77
N PHE A 415 1.07 -14.87 21.35
CA PHE A 415 0.80 -15.97 22.28
C PHE A 415 2.03 -16.37 23.12
N SER A 416 3.23 -16.24 22.56
CA SER A 416 4.52 -16.37 23.25
C SER A 416 4.72 -15.29 24.31
N ALA A 417 4.41 -14.03 23.97
CA ALA A 417 4.48 -12.88 24.87
C ALA A 417 3.49 -13.02 26.05
N LEU A 418 2.23 -13.39 25.78
CA LEU A 418 1.19 -13.64 26.79
C LEU A 418 1.58 -14.74 27.79
N ARG A 419 2.23 -15.82 27.33
CA ARG A 419 2.74 -16.89 28.22
C ARG A 419 3.87 -16.43 29.16
N MET A 420 4.48 -15.28 28.91
CA MET A 420 5.53 -14.71 29.78
C MET A 420 4.97 -13.80 30.88
N ALA A 421 3.70 -13.40 30.81
CA ALA A 421 3.07 -12.53 31.82
C ALA A 421 3.05 -13.17 33.22
N GLU A 422 2.66 -14.44 33.34
CA GLU A 422 2.60 -15.14 34.63
C GLU A 422 3.97 -15.31 35.31
N PRO A 423 5.05 -15.76 34.63
CA PRO A 423 6.39 -15.76 35.20
C PRO A 423 6.87 -14.37 35.65
N LEU A 424 6.56 -13.32 34.88
CA LEU A 424 6.91 -11.94 35.25
C LEU A 424 6.11 -11.42 36.46
N TYR A 425 4.84 -11.79 36.61
CA TYR A 425 4.08 -11.51 37.83
C TYR A 425 4.60 -12.30 39.04
N ALA A 426 5.06 -13.54 38.87
CA ALA A 426 5.71 -14.31 39.93
C ALA A 426 7.02 -13.66 40.42
N VAL A 427 7.78 -13.03 39.51
CA VAL A 427 8.96 -12.20 39.82
C VAL A 427 8.56 -10.90 40.52
N ALA A 428 7.54 -10.19 40.02
CA ALA A 428 7.00 -9.00 40.69
C ALA A 428 6.50 -9.31 42.12
N GLY A 429 5.95 -10.51 42.31
CA GLY A 429 5.54 -11.09 43.59
C GLY A 429 6.70 -11.50 44.53
N LYS A 430 7.96 -11.28 44.15
CA LYS A 430 9.13 -11.32 45.07
C LYS A 430 9.37 -9.96 45.75
N GLY A 431 8.68 -8.90 45.33
CA GLY A 431 8.74 -7.57 45.94
C GLY A 431 7.92 -7.46 47.23
N SER A 432 7.66 -6.21 47.65
CA SER A 432 6.91 -5.90 48.87
C SER A 432 5.68 -5.02 48.61
N GLY A 433 4.77 -4.97 49.60
CA GLY A 433 3.59 -4.11 49.59
C GLY A 433 2.51 -4.50 48.57
N ILE A 434 1.59 -3.57 48.32
CA ILE A 434 0.37 -3.82 47.54
C ILE A 434 0.63 -4.27 46.09
N MET A 435 1.74 -3.85 45.47
CA MET A 435 2.14 -4.29 44.13
C MET A 435 2.46 -5.80 44.11
N ALA A 436 3.20 -6.30 45.10
CA ALA A 436 3.55 -7.72 45.19
C ALA A 436 2.31 -8.59 45.45
N VAL A 437 1.38 -8.14 46.30
CA VAL A 437 0.10 -8.82 46.53
C VAL A 437 -0.74 -8.87 45.24
N ARG A 438 -0.86 -7.74 44.52
CA ARG A 438 -1.57 -7.69 43.22
C ARG A 438 -0.91 -8.58 42.16
N ALA A 439 0.42 -8.64 42.12
CA ALA A 439 1.17 -9.51 41.21
C ALA A 439 0.89 -10.99 41.47
N LEU A 440 0.93 -11.42 42.74
CA LEU A 440 0.65 -12.80 43.10
C LEU A 440 -0.82 -13.19 42.88
N ILE A 441 -1.76 -12.28 43.16
CA ILE A 441 -3.17 -12.45 42.77
C ILE A 441 -3.29 -12.63 41.26
N ARG A 442 -2.63 -11.78 40.45
CA ARG A 442 -2.73 -11.86 38.99
C ARG A 442 -2.09 -13.12 38.41
N ALA A 443 -0.95 -13.56 38.96
CA ALA A 443 -0.33 -14.84 38.60
C ALA A 443 -1.25 -16.03 38.92
N ALA A 444 -1.93 -16.01 40.08
CA ALA A 444 -2.92 -17.01 40.44
C ALA A 444 -4.15 -16.99 39.51
N GLU A 445 -4.69 -15.81 39.20
CA GLU A 445 -5.80 -15.65 38.24
C GLU A 445 -5.45 -16.17 36.85
N LEU A 446 -4.24 -15.91 36.34
CA LEU A 446 -3.77 -16.42 35.05
C LEU A 446 -3.65 -17.96 35.04
N ARG A 447 -3.12 -18.56 36.12
CA ARG A 447 -3.08 -20.03 36.28
C ARG A 447 -4.47 -20.65 36.35
N LEU A 448 -5.38 -20.05 37.11
CA LEU A 448 -6.77 -20.51 37.25
C LEU A 448 -7.56 -20.39 35.94
N ALA A 449 -7.38 -19.28 35.20
CA ALA A 449 -7.99 -19.08 33.89
C ALA A 449 -7.48 -20.11 32.85
N GLY A 450 -6.19 -20.46 32.90
CA GLY A 450 -5.61 -21.52 32.07
C GLY A 450 -6.06 -22.95 32.44
N ARG A 451 -6.62 -23.15 33.64
CA ARG A 451 -6.90 -24.46 34.27
C ARG A 451 -5.67 -25.36 34.40
N GLU A 452 -4.48 -24.77 34.42
CA GLU A 452 -3.19 -25.45 34.54
C GLU A 452 -2.69 -25.35 35.99
N GLU A 453 -2.56 -26.48 36.66
CA GLU A 453 -1.86 -26.64 37.97
C GLU A 453 -2.43 -25.80 39.14
N PRO A 454 -3.58 -26.17 39.75
CA PRO A 454 -4.14 -25.46 40.92
C PRO A 454 -3.17 -25.30 42.10
N ALA A 455 -2.26 -26.24 42.29
CA ALA A 455 -1.21 -26.18 43.32
C ALA A 455 -0.32 -24.94 43.18
N ARG A 456 0.02 -24.50 41.96
CA ARG A 456 0.80 -23.27 41.72
C ARG A 456 0.00 -22.01 42.01
N ALA A 457 -1.29 -21.99 41.66
CA ALA A 457 -2.18 -20.89 42.04
C ALA A 457 -2.26 -20.76 43.57
N LEU A 458 -2.33 -21.88 44.30
CA LEU A 458 -2.32 -21.90 45.76
C LEU A 458 -0.98 -21.42 46.35
N GLU A 459 0.16 -21.77 45.73
CA GLU A 459 1.48 -21.24 46.10
C GLU A 459 1.49 -19.69 46.04
N TYR A 460 1.04 -19.12 44.92
CA TYR A 460 0.95 -17.67 44.75
C TYR A 460 -0.01 -17.02 45.76
N LEU A 461 -1.19 -17.61 45.99
CA LEU A 461 -2.17 -17.10 46.95
C LEU A 461 -1.65 -17.16 48.40
N SER A 462 -0.94 -18.21 48.79
CA SER A 462 -0.34 -18.32 50.12
C SER A 462 0.69 -17.21 50.39
N ARG A 463 1.53 -16.91 49.39
CA ARG A 463 2.47 -15.78 49.41
C ARG A 463 1.74 -14.43 49.43
N ALA A 464 0.66 -14.28 48.66
CA ALA A 464 -0.15 -13.07 48.63
C ALA A 464 -0.78 -12.78 50.00
N LYS A 465 -1.30 -13.83 50.67
CA LYS A 465 -1.93 -13.78 52.00
C LYS A 465 -0.97 -13.34 53.09
N ALA A 466 0.26 -13.87 53.09
CA ALA A 466 1.30 -13.45 54.02
C ALA A 466 1.70 -11.96 53.87
N LEU A 467 1.54 -11.41 52.66
CA LEU A 467 1.85 -10.01 52.33
C LEU A 467 0.63 -9.07 52.42
N ALA A 468 -0.60 -9.58 52.59
CA ALA A 468 -1.85 -8.81 52.59
C ALA A 468 -2.11 -8.11 53.95
N THR A 469 -1.15 -7.30 54.40
CA THR A 469 -1.23 -6.52 55.65
C THR A 469 -1.10 -5.01 55.36
N GLY A 470 -1.43 -4.16 56.35
CA GLY A 470 -1.41 -2.70 56.18
C GLY A 470 -2.29 -2.23 55.01
N ASP A 471 -1.73 -1.41 54.12
CA ASP A 471 -2.42 -0.89 52.93
C ASP A 471 -2.90 -1.98 51.96
N ALA A 472 -2.32 -3.18 52.01
CA ALA A 472 -2.72 -4.33 51.19
C ALA A 472 -3.83 -5.19 51.84
N SER A 473 -4.27 -4.88 53.06
CA SER A 473 -5.31 -5.64 53.79
C SER A 473 -6.65 -5.73 53.05
N ALA A 474 -7.01 -4.69 52.28
CA ALA A 474 -8.20 -4.70 51.43
C ALA A 474 -8.19 -5.78 50.33
N LEU A 475 -7.03 -6.37 50.01
CA LEU A 475 -6.91 -7.48 49.05
C LEU A 475 -7.03 -8.86 49.71
N ALA A 476 -7.00 -8.96 51.04
CA ALA A 476 -7.07 -10.23 51.75
C ALA A 476 -8.39 -10.98 51.49
N GLU A 477 -9.50 -10.25 51.33
CA GLU A 477 -10.79 -10.85 50.95
C GLU A 477 -10.72 -11.49 49.55
N ARG A 478 -10.13 -10.79 48.57
CA ARG A 478 -9.96 -11.32 47.19
C ARG A 478 -9.06 -12.56 47.18
N VAL A 479 -8.01 -12.59 47.99
CA VAL A 479 -7.17 -13.79 48.17
C VAL A 479 -8.00 -14.95 48.72
N GLY A 480 -8.81 -14.73 49.77
CA GLY A 480 -9.68 -15.76 50.34
C GLY A 480 -10.78 -16.26 49.40
N GLN A 481 -11.33 -15.37 48.56
CA GLN A 481 -12.28 -15.74 47.50
C GLN A 481 -11.63 -16.68 46.47
N LEU A 482 -10.40 -16.38 46.04
CA LEU A 482 -9.63 -17.19 45.10
C LEU A 482 -9.16 -18.51 45.72
N GLU A 483 -8.69 -18.53 46.98
CA GLU A 483 -8.41 -19.78 47.71
C GLU A 483 -9.67 -20.68 47.74
N SER A 484 -10.83 -20.10 48.04
CA SER A 484 -12.11 -20.82 48.04
C SER A 484 -12.55 -21.28 46.64
N GLU A 485 -12.13 -20.60 45.57
CA GLU A 485 -12.33 -21.03 44.19
C GLU A 485 -11.41 -22.21 43.82
N VAL A 486 -10.13 -22.17 44.20
CA VAL A 486 -9.20 -23.31 44.09
C VAL A 486 -9.77 -24.52 44.80
N THR A 487 -10.13 -24.43 46.09
CA THR A 487 -10.68 -25.57 46.84
C THR A 487 -11.97 -26.13 46.22
N ARG A 488 -12.86 -25.28 45.70
CA ARG A 488 -14.06 -25.74 44.97
C ARG A 488 -13.71 -26.41 43.64
N MET A 489 -12.65 -25.97 42.96
CA MET A 489 -12.16 -26.60 41.73
C MET A 489 -11.53 -27.95 42.03
N GLU A 490 -10.69 -28.06 43.06
CA GLU A 490 -10.10 -29.32 43.51
C GLU A 490 -11.15 -30.33 43.98
N ALA A 491 -12.17 -29.89 44.72
CA ALA A 491 -13.29 -30.75 45.12
C ALA A 491 -14.07 -31.27 43.89
N ARG A 492 -14.36 -30.41 42.90
CA ARG A 492 -15.01 -30.81 41.64
C ARG A 492 -14.16 -31.77 40.79
N LEU A 493 -12.84 -31.70 40.89
CA LEU A 493 -11.93 -32.64 40.22
C LEU A 493 -11.90 -33.98 40.98
N ARG A 494 -11.83 -33.95 42.31
CA ARG A 494 -11.87 -35.12 43.19
C ARG A 494 -13.18 -35.92 43.06
N ASP A 495 -14.33 -35.24 43.04
CA ASP A 495 -15.66 -35.86 42.80
C ASP A 495 -15.77 -36.54 41.43
N ARG A 496 -14.93 -36.15 40.46
CA ARG A 496 -14.85 -36.77 39.13
C ARG A 496 -13.84 -37.93 39.07
N GLY A 497 -13.34 -38.39 40.21
CA GLY A 497 -12.31 -39.43 40.30
C GLY A 497 -10.93 -38.98 39.84
N ILE A 498 -10.72 -37.67 39.61
CA ILE A 498 -9.42 -37.12 39.25
C ILE A 498 -8.72 -36.71 40.55
N THR A 499 -7.91 -37.62 41.08
CA THR A 499 -6.91 -37.27 42.10
C THR A 499 -5.89 -36.33 41.46
N LEU A 500 -5.91 -35.07 41.87
CA LEU A 500 -4.79 -34.18 41.68
C LEU A 500 -3.63 -34.72 42.52
N ASP A 501 -2.70 -35.41 41.88
CA ASP A 501 -1.42 -35.76 42.49
C ASP A 501 -0.67 -34.46 42.80
N THR A 502 -0.71 -34.06 44.07
CA THR A 502 -0.04 -32.84 44.56
C THR A 502 1.49 -32.96 44.56
N GLU A 503 2.04 -34.11 44.16
CA GLU A 503 3.48 -34.38 44.04
C GLU A 503 3.97 -34.55 42.58
N ALA A 504 3.08 -34.65 41.59
CA ALA A 504 3.47 -34.95 40.20
C ALA A 504 3.71 -33.68 39.35
N ALA A 505 4.87 -33.04 39.54
CA ALA A 505 5.32 -32.01 38.62
C ALA A 505 5.75 -32.59 37.25
N THR A 506 5.40 -31.88 36.15
CA THR A 506 5.98 -32.00 34.77
C THR A 506 5.50 -33.21 33.89
N PRO A 507 5.61 -33.16 32.52
CA PRO A 507 4.60 -32.54 31.64
C PRO A 507 4.12 -33.39 30.42
N ARG A 508 2.94 -33.06 29.83
CA ARG A 508 2.52 -33.25 28.40
C ARG A 508 1.04 -32.82 28.24
N ALA A 509 0.65 -31.80 27.46
CA ALA A 509 0.74 -31.56 26.01
C ALA A 509 -0.24 -32.38 25.12
N ARG A 510 -1.16 -31.67 24.41
CA ARG A 510 -2.20 -32.12 23.43
C ARG A 510 -3.40 -32.83 24.09
N ALA A 511 -4.68 -32.56 23.81
CA ALA A 511 -5.39 -32.18 22.58
C ALA A 511 -6.88 -31.76 22.87
N ILE A 512 -7.65 -31.35 21.84
CA ILE A 512 -9.14 -31.24 21.79
C ILE A 512 -9.72 -30.08 22.67
N ALA A 513 -10.19 -28.92 22.20
CA ALA A 513 -10.86 -28.45 20.97
C ALA A 513 -12.34 -28.86 20.79
N ALA A 514 -13.22 -27.87 20.49
CA ALA A 514 -14.65 -27.98 20.12
C ALA A 514 -15.66 -28.34 21.25
N GLN A 515 -16.94 -27.91 21.24
CA GLN A 515 -17.73 -26.90 20.50
C GLN A 515 -19.03 -26.60 21.33
N ALA A 516 -19.65 -25.43 21.18
CA ALA A 516 -20.98 -25.05 21.76
C ALA A 516 -21.96 -24.73 20.61
N PRO A 517 -23.32 -24.52 20.76
CA PRO A 517 -23.89 -23.35 21.52
C PRO A 517 -25.48 -23.21 21.72
N VAL A 518 -26.04 -22.01 22.11
CA VAL A 518 -27.37 -21.31 21.76
C VAL A 518 -27.91 -20.29 22.85
N MET A 519 -28.58 -19.18 22.45
CA MET A 519 -29.03 -17.89 23.09
C MET A 519 -30.43 -17.46 22.47
N PRO A 520 -31.24 -16.44 22.93
CA PRO A 520 -30.84 -15.13 23.49
C PRO A 520 -31.73 -14.40 24.54
N GLY A 521 -31.16 -13.34 25.12
CA GLY A 521 -31.79 -12.30 25.93
C GLY A 521 -30.73 -11.26 26.34
N GLY A 522 -31.09 -9.98 26.53
CA GLY A 522 -30.13 -8.90 26.78
C GLY A 522 -29.26 -9.16 28.01
N SER A 523 -27.93 -9.22 27.82
CA SER A 523 -26.99 -9.67 28.85
C SER A 523 -26.19 -8.50 29.44
N THR A 524 -25.99 -8.52 30.76
CA THR A 524 -25.15 -7.59 31.52
C THR A 524 -23.67 -7.96 31.53
N MET A 525 -23.30 -9.02 30.80
CA MET A 525 -21.95 -9.59 30.77
C MET A 525 -21.21 -9.19 29.48
N PRO A 526 -19.87 -9.09 29.48
CA PRO A 526 -19.11 -8.66 28.32
C PRO A 526 -19.27 -9.63 27.14
N PRO A 527 -19.43 -9.13 25.90
CA PRO A 527 -19.67 -9.97 24.73
C PRO A 527 -18.46 -10.84 24.40
N ARG A 528 -18.71 -12.09 24.02
CA ARG A 528 -17.66 -13.02 23.60
C ARG A 528 -17.34 -12.78 22.13
N ILE A 529 -16.35 -11.93 21.86
CA ILE A 529 -15.95 -11.56 20.50
C ILE A 529 -15.01 -12.63 19.91
N ILE A 530 -15.32 -13.10 18.70
CA ILE A 530 -14.54 -14.10 17.94
C ILE A 530 -14.17 -13.50 16.58
N PRO A 531 -12.91 -13.09 16.37
CA PRO A 531 -12.46 -12.57 15.07
C PRO A 531 -12.46 -13.65 13.99
N CYS A 532 -13.18 -13.41 12.90
CA CYS A 532 -13.28 -14.36 11.78
C CYS A 532 -13.36 -13.68 10.41
N ARG A 533 -13.26 -14.49 9.36
CA ARG A 533 -13.56 -14.13 7.97
C ARG A 533 -14.71 -14.98 7.43
N ILE A 534 -15.49 -14.45 6.51
CA ILE A 534 -16.60 -15.14 5.86
C ILE A 534 -16.11 -15.74 4.55
N LEU A 535 -16.19 -17.07 4.42
CA LEU A 535 -15.80 -17.82 3.23
C LEU A 535 -16.89 -17.85 2.16
N SER A 536 -18.17 -17.96 2.56
CA SER A 536 -19.32 -17.90 1.65
C SER A 536 -20.60 -17.50 2.38
N LEU A 537 -21.59 -17.00 1.64
CA LEU A 537 -22.97 -16.75 2.07
C LEU A 537 -23.90 -17.47 1.08
N SER A 538 -25.05 -17.94 1.56
CA SER A 538 -26.11 -18.58 0.80
C SER A 538 -27.43 -18.43 1.56
N ASP A 539 -28.56 -18.66 0.88
CA ASP A 539 -29.93 -18.54 1.40
C ASP A 539 -30.19 -19.36 2.69
N LYS A 540 -29.31 -20.32 3.01
CA LYS A 540 -29.46 -21.24 4.15
C LYS A 540 -28.29 -21.21 5.13
N ALA A 541 -27.08 -20.83 4.69
CA ALA A 541 -25.90 -20.90 5.53
C ALA A 541 -24.82 -19.85 5.23
N LEU A 542 -24.15 -19.42 6.30
CA LEU A 542 -22.94 -18.59 6.29
C LEU A 542 -21.73 -19.43 6.71
N MET A 543 -20.72 -19.53 5.85
CA MET A 543 -19.45 -20.19 6.19
C MET A 543 -18.46 -19.16 6.73
N VAL A 544 -17.90 -19.41 7.92
CA VAL A 544 -16.88 -18.56 8.54
C VAL A 544 -15.61 -19.34 8.89
N GLU A 545 -14.48 -18.65 8.97
CA GLU A 545 -13.19 -19.17 9.43
C GLU A 545 -12.59 -18.23 10.48
N ALA A 546 -12.39 -18.72 11.70
CA ALA A 546 -11.77 -17.96 12.77
C ALA A 546 -10.27 -17.73 12.50
N ARG A 547 -9.66 -16.71 13.12
CA ARG A 547 -8.23 -16.36 12.93
C ARG A 547 -7.24 -17.52 13.18
N GLY A 548 -7.64 -18.56 13.92
CA GLY A 548 -6.90 -19.81 14.12
C GLY A 548 -7.10 -20.90 13.05
N GLY A 549 -7.70 -20.58 11.89
CA GLY A 549 -7.94 -21.52 10.78
C GLY A 549 -9.14 -22.46 10.96
N GLN A 550 -9.86 -22.37 12.08
CA GLN A 550 -11.04 -23.20 12.35
C GLN A 550 -12.24 -22.71 11.52
N ARG A 551 -12.74 -23.58 10.63
CA ARG A 551 -13.94 -23.33 9.81
C ARG A 551 -15.21 -23.78 10.52
N ARG A 552 -16.30 -23.03 10.35
CA ARG A 552 -17.65 -23.37 10.85
C ARG A 552 -18.70 -22.95 9.83
N SER A 553 -19.70 -23.82 9.62
CA SER A 553 -20.96 -23.46 8.95
C SER A 553 -21.96 -22.98 9.98
N LEU A 554 -22.72 -21.95 9.66
CA LEU A 554 -23.77 -21.37 10.49
C LEU A 554 -25.06 -21.34 9.66
N SER A 555 -26.20 -21.70 10.24
CA SER A 555 -27.49 -21.40 9.62
C SER A 555 -27.67 -19.87 9.56
N VAL A 556 -28.32 -19.35 8.52
CA VAL A 556 -28.69 -17.93 8.47
C VAL A 556 -29.58 -17.52 9.65
N THR A 557 -30.37 -18.45 10.18
CA THR A 557 -31.21 -18.28 11.39
C THR A 557 -30.40 -18.25 12.70
N GLU A 558 -29.09 -18.56 12.66
CA GLU A 558 -28.19 -18.41 13.80
C GLU A 558 -27.61 -16.99 13.91
N ILE A 559 -28.01 -16.04 13.07
CA ILE A 559 -27.57 -14.64 13.12
C ILE A 559 -28.76 -13.79 13.58
N LEU A 560 -28.69 -13.26 14.79
CA LEU A 560 -29.80 -12.51 15.41
C LEU A 560 -29.76 -11.02 15.07
N ALA A 561 -28.55 -10.45 14.99
CA ALA A 561 -28.35 -9.04 14.70
C ALA A 561 -27.02 -8.82 13.97
N VAL A 562 -26.98 -7.76 13.16
CA VAL A 562 -25.78 -7.27 12.47
C VAL A 562 -25.50 -5.86 12.96
N ALA A 563 -24.41 -5.70 13.70
CA ALA A 563 -23.91 -4.40 14.13
C ALA A 563 -22.81 -3.92 13.18
N VAL A 564 -22.88 -2.65 12.78
CA VAL A 564 -21.88 -2.05 11.89
C VAL A 564 -21.29 -0.81 12.56
N GLY A 565 -19.96 -0.68 12.50
CA GLY A 565 -19.30 0.56 12.88
C GLY A 565 -18.10 0.86 11.99
N MET A 566 -17.87 2.15 11.76
CA MET A 566 -16.63 2.67 11.19
C MET A 566 -15.65 2.98 12.31
N LEU A 567 -14.48 2.36 12.21
CA LEU A 567 -13.34 2.58 13.08
C LEU A 567 -12.27 3.37 12.34
N PRO A 568 -11.43 4.17 13.02
CA PRO A 568 -10.14 4.54 12.44
C PRO A 568 -9.40 3.25 12.08
N ALA A 569 -9.07 3.09 10.81
CA ALA A 569 -8.12 2.06 10.40
C ALA A 569 -6.74 2.47 10.93
N ALA A 570 -5.90 1.51 11.30
CA ALA A 570 -4.50 1.76 11.54
C ALA A 570 -3.86 2.30 10.24
N VAL A 571 -3.65 3.61 10.19
CA VAL A 571 -2.87 4.32 9.17
C VAL A 571 -1.59 4.79 9.86
N PRO A 572 -0.43 4.77 9.21
CA PRO A 572 0.79 5.38 9.75
C PRO A 572 0.52 6.83 10.18
N GLU A 573 1.13 7.28 11.28
CA GLU A 573 0.96 8.65 11.77
C GLU A 573 1.24 9.67 10.66
N GLY A 574 0.36 10.66 10.51
CA GLY A 574 0.41 11.65 9.43
C GLY A 574 -0.40 11.32 8.17
N ALA A 575 -0.84 10.08 7.98
CA ALA A 575 -1.79 9.77 6.90
C ALA A 575 -3.21 10.24 7.26
N ALA A 576 -3.98 10.69 6.25
CA ALA A 576 -5.37 11.12 6.48
C ALA A 576 -6.20 9.95 7.06
N PRO A 577 -7.03 10.18 8.11
CA PRO A 577 -7.72 9.11 8.83
C PRO A 577 -8.58 8.29 7.86
N ARG A 578 -8.10 7.10 7.51
CA ARG A 578 -8.86 6.10 6.77
C ARG A 578 -9.78 5.43 7.78
N GLN A 579 -11.03 5.19 7.38
CA GLN A 579 -11.92 4.38 8.20
C GLN A 579 -12.08 2.99 7.60
N THR A 580 -12.01 1.99 8.46
CA THR A 580 -12.39 0.61 8.12
C THR A 580 -13.77 0.34 8.68
N VAL A 581 -14.52 -0.53 8.00
CA VAL A 581 -15.77 -1.06 8.53
C VAL A 581 -15.49 -2.32 9.34
N LEU A 582 -16.17 -2.42 10.47
CA LEU A 582 -16.23 -3.60 11.30
C LEU A 582 -17.68 -4.09 11.31
N THR A 583 -17.87 -5.38 11.02
CA THR A 583 -19.20 -6.01 10.97
C THR A 583 -19.27 -7.09 12.03
N ASP A 584 -20.09 -6.87 13.05
CA ASP A 584 -20.29 -7.78 14.15
C ASP A 584 -21.58 -8.57 13.93
N LEU A 585 -21.45 -9.89 13.72
CA LEU A 585 -22.58 -10.80 13.62
C LEU A 585 -22.88 -11.34 15.01
N VAL A 586 -23.96 -10.85 15.62
CA VAL A 586 -24.45 -11.38 16.90
C VAL A 586 -25.08 -12.73 16.61
N VAL A 587 -24.36 -13.79 16.95
CA VAL A 587 -24.88 -15.15 16.76
C VAL A 587 -25.87 -15.49 17.85
N SER A 588 -26.84 -16.33 17.51
CA SER A 588 -27.85 -16.86 18.40
C SER A 588 -27.28 -17.80 19.45
N TRP A 589 -25.97 -17.72 19.76
CA TRP A 589 -25.31 -18.86 20.34
C TRP A 589 -24.01 -18.56 21.07
N GLY A 590 -23.86 -19.06 22.31
CA GLY A 590 -22.72 -18.76 23.17
C GLY A 590 -22.63 -19.64 24.40
N ASP A 591 -21.71 -19.27 25.29
CA ASP A 591 -21.57 -19.80 26.65
C ASP A 591 -22.51 -18.99 27.58
N THR A 592 -23.29 -19.64 28.44
CA THR A 592 -24.25 -18.97 29.33
C THR A 592 -23.60 -18.16 30.44
N THR A 593 -22.28 -18.21 30.57
CA THR A 593 -21.48 -17.45 31.55
C THR A 593 -20.95 -16.11 31.02
N HIS A 594 -21.22 -15.74 29.77
CA HIS A 594 -20.70 -14.52 29.12
C HIS A 594 -21.82 -13.73 28.42
N GLY A 595 -21.48 -12.55 27.88
CA GLY A 595 -22.37 -11.75 27.06
C GLY A 595 -22.71 -12.40 25.71
N PRO A 596 -23.47 -11.72 24.83
CA PRO A 596 -23.74 -12.23 23.50
C PRO A 596 -22.43 -12.59 22.79
N THR A 597 -22.41 -13.73 22.11
CA THR A 597 -21.25 -14.11 21.30
C THR A 597 -21.36 -13.41 19.96
N VAL A 598 -20.25 -12.81 19.55
CA VAL A 598 -20.18 -11.91 18.40
C VAL A 598 -19.09 -12.40 17.48
N LEU A 599 -19.44 -12.73 16.24
CA LEU A 599 -18.46 -13.02 15.20
C LEU A 599 -18.05 -11.70 14.55
N ARG A 600 -16.84 -11.25 14.89
CA ARG A 600 -16.32 -9.96 14.47
C ARG A 600 -15.57 -10.10 13.15
N VAL A 601 -16.12 -9.49 12.11
CA VAL A 601 -15.58 -9.55 10.75
C VAL A 601 -15.03 -8.17 10.37
N PRO A 602 -13.69 -8.00 10.34
CA PRO A 602 -13.10 -6.79 9.77
C PRO A 602 -13.32 -6.75 8.26
N ALA A 603 -13.23 -5.57 7.63
CA ALA A 603 -13.45 -5.39 6.19
C ALA A 603 -12.70 -6.41 5.30
N ALA A 604 -11.45 -6.74 5.63
CA ALA A 604 -10.65 -7.75 4.92
C ALA A 604 -11.18 -9.19 5.10
N GLY A 605 -11.87 -9.47 6.21
CA GLY A 605 -12.52 -10.75 6.48
C GLY A 605 -13.84 -10.96 5.73
N LEU A 606 -14.42 -9.92 5.11
CA LEU A 606 -15.69 -10.06 4.38
C LEU A 606 -15.53 -10.73 3.00
N GLY A 607 -14.32 -10.69 2.42
CA GLY A 607 -14.08 -11.21 1.06
C GLY A 607 -14.86 -10.45 -0.03
N LEU A 608 -15.06 -9.14 0.15
CA LEU A 608 -15.79 -8.30 -0.81
C LEU A 608 -15.17 -8.30 -2.23
N PRO A 609 -13.83 -8.24 -2.41
CA PRO A 609 -13.21 -8.28 -3.74
C PRO A 609 -13.49 -9.58 -4.50
N GLU A 610 -13.58 -10.70 -3.78
CA GLU A 610 -13.86 -12.03 -4.33
C GLU A 610 -15.36 -12.21 -4.66
N ARG A 611 -16.25 -11.60 -3.86
CA ARG A 611 -17.72 -11.70 -4.01
C ARG A 611 -18.29 -10.74 -5.08
N TYR A 612 -17.80 -9.49 -5.11
CA TYR A 612 -18.30 -8.45 -6.01
C TYR A 612 -17.15 -7.90 -6.88
N PRO A 613 -16.56 -8.75 -7.76
CA PRO A 613 -15.38 -8.38 -8.54
C PRO A 613 -15.67 -7.16 -9.43
N GLY A 614 -14.84 -6.12 -9.28
CA GLY A 614 -14.95 -4.87 -10.04
C GLY A 614 -15.92 -3.83 -9.46
N VAL A 615 -16.60 -4.11 -8.34
CA VAL A 615 -17.43 -3.13 -7.62
C VAL A 615 -16.58 -2.34 -6.62
N ALA A 616 -16.83 -1.03 -6.49
CA ALA A 616 -16.08 -0.18 -5.57
C ALA A 616 -16.30 -0.61 -4.09
N PRO A 617 -15.29 -0.59 -3.19
CA PRO A 617 -15.41 -1.20 -1.86
C PRO A 617 -16.61 -0.74 -1.01
N ARG A 618 -16.98 0.55 -1.08
CA ARG A 618 -18.16 1.08 -0.37
C ARG A 618 -19.48 0.54 -0.91
N GLU A 619 -19.57 0.41 -2.24
CA GLU A 619 -20.77 -0.13 -2.90
C GLU A 619 -20.85 -1.66 -2.73
N ALA A 620 -19.71 -2.36 -2.82
CA ALA A 620 -19.61 -3.78 -2.54
C ALA A 620 -20.03 -4.11 -1.09
N TYR A 621 -19.62 -3.27 -0.14
CA TYR A 621 -20.05 -3.42 1.26
C TYR A 621 -21.54 -3.15 1.46
N SER A 622 -22.08 -2.11 0.81
CA SER A 622 -23.53 -1.83 0.86
C SER A 622 -24.36 -2.97 0.30
N ARG A 623 -23.96 -3.53 -0.86
CA ARG A 623 -24.63 -4.70 -1.46
C ARG A 623 -24.54 -5.93 -0.55
N PHE A 624 -23.35 -6.17 0.03
CA PHE A 624 -23.14 -7.25 0.99
C PHE A 624 -24.02 -7.13 2.24
N LEU A 625 -24.15 -5.94 2.82
CA LEU A 625 -25.00 -5.72 3.99
C LEU A 625 -26.49 -5.97 3.67
N SER A 626 -26.98 -5.50 2.52
CA SER A 626 -28.35 -5.80 2.08
C SER A 626 -28.57 -7.30 1.91
N GLU A 627 -27.67 -7.99 1.19
CA GLU A 627 -27.75 -9.43 0.94
C GLU A 627 -27.64 -10.25 2.26
N LEU A 628 -26.82 -9.80 3.21
CA LEU A 628 -26.69 -10.44 4.52
C LEU A 628 -27.97 -10.26 5.36
N LEU A 629 -28.53 -9.04 5.43
CA LEU A 629 -29.73 -8.76 6.20
C LEU A 629 -30.96 -9.46 5.61
N GLU A 630 -31.08 -9.51 4.27
CA GLU A 630 -32.16 -10.19 3.57
C GLU A 630 -32.14 -11.71 3.80
N HIS A 631 -30.97 -12.35 3.70
CA HIS A 631 -30.85 -13.80 3.94
C HIS A 631 -30.97 -14.20 5.41
N THR A 632 -30.59 -13.34 6.37
CA THR A 632 -30.62 -13.67 7.80
C THR A 632 -31.89 -13.23 8.52
N ASN A 633 -32.60 -12.23 7.99
CA ASN A 633 -33.68 -11.52 8.68
C ASN A 633 -33.25 -10.96 10.06
N ALA A 634 -31.95 -10.70 10.22
CA ALA A 634 -31.34 -10.24 11.46
C ALA A 634 -31.64 -8.76 11.73
N SER A 635 -31.69 -8.38 13.02
CA SER A 635 -31.87 -6.98 13.40
C SER A 635 -30.64 -6.13 13.03
N ALA A 636 -30.83 -5.10 12.23
CA ALA A 636 -29.79 -4.14 11.87
C ALA A 636 -29.56 -3.13 13.00
N MET A 637 -28.30 -2.90 13.37
CA MET A 637 -27.90 -1.88 14.35
C MET A 637 -26.95 -0.86 13.66
N PRO A 638 -27.28 0.46 13.65
CA PRO A 638 -28.32 1.12 14.44
C PRO A 638 -29.76 0.91 13.91
N ASP A 639 -29.97 0.93 12.59
CA ASP A 639 -31.23 0.61 11.92
C ASP A 639 -31.01 0.25 10.44
N ALA A 640 -31.93 -0.50 9.83
CA ALA A 640 -31.77 -0.98 8.45
C ALA A 640 -31.76 0.15 7.39
N PRO A 641 -32.66 1.16 7.44
CA PRO A 641 -32.59 2.31 6.53
C PRO A 641 -31.25 3.05 6.56
N ALA A 642 -30.69 3.34 7.73
CA ALA A 642 -29.40 4.02 7.87
C ALA A 642 -28.24 3.19 7.27
N LEU A 643 -28.22 1.87 7.50
CA LEU A 643 -27.20 1.00 6.89
C LEU A 643 -27.33 0.93 5.36
N ALA A 644 -28.56 0.87 4.83
CA ALA A 644 -28.84 0.82 3.40
C ALA A 644 -28.44 2.12 2.66
N GLU A 645 -28.56 3.27 3.31
CA GLU A 645 -28.07 4.57 2.81
C GLU A 645 -26.56 4.77 2.99
N GLY A 646 -25.85 3.78 3.54
CA GLY A 646 -24.42 3.87 3.80
C GLY A 646 -24.04 4.87 4.89
N ARG A 647 -24.94 5.09 5.87
CA ARG A 647 -24.76 5.90 7.08
C ARG A 647 -24.35 4.99 8.25
N TYR A 648 -23.05 4.78 8.41
CA TYR A 648 -22.48 3.93 9.47
C TYR A 648 -22.03 4.78 10.68
N PRO A 649 -22.35 4.40 11.93
CA PRO A 649 -21.83 5.06 13.12
C PRO A 649 -20.30 5.01 13.18
N ARG A 650 -19.69 6.02 13.81
CA ARG A 650 -18.23 6.14 13.98
C ARG A 650 -17.86 5.91 15.44
N PHE A 651 -16.78 5.17 15.65
CA PHE A 651 -16.21 4.89 16.97
C PHE A 651 -14.70 5.00 16.91
N ASP A 652 -14.08 5.50 17.97
CA ASP A 652 -12.63 5.78 17.99
C ASP A 652 -11.79 4.52 18.27
N SER A 653 -12.41 3.45 18.79
CA SER A 653 -11.78 2.16 19.05
C SER A 653 -12.76 1.00 18.90
N GLU A 654 -12.23 -0.22 18.72
CA GLU A 654 -13.03 -1.46 18.82
C GLU A 654 -13.75 -1.56 20.19
N GLY A 655 -13.12 -1.07 21.26
CA GLY A 655 -13.71 -1.00 22.61
C GLY A 655 -14.93 -0.08 22.70
N ARG A 656 -14.88 1.10 22.07
CA ARG A 656 -16.03 2.04 21.98
C ARG A 656 -17.20 1.45 21.21
N LEU A 657 -16.93 0.78 20.09
CA LEU A 657 -17.95 0.08 19.29
C LEU A 657 -18.59 -1.04 20.11
N THR A 658 -17.79 -1.86 20.79
CA THR A 658 -18.25 -2.92 21.69
C THR A 658 -19.11 -2.35 22.82
N HIS A 659 -18.66 -1.28 23.48
CA HIS A 659 -19.40 -0.62 24.55
C HIS A 659 -20.75 -0.08 24.06
N HIS A 660 -20.78 0.57 22.90
CA HIS A 660 -21.99 1.17 22.34
C HIS A 660 -23.07 0.14 22.01
N TYR A 661 -22.71 -1.00 21.41
CA TYR A 661 -23.69 -2.02 21.01
C TYR A 661 -24.01 -3.06 22.10
N TYR A 662 -23.12 -3.27 23.07
CA TYR A 662 -23.24 -4.36 24.05
C TYR A 662 -23.19 -3.90 25.52
N GLY A 663 -23.15 -2.59 25.79
CA GLY A 663 -23.38 -2.00 27.13
C GLY A 663 -22.23 -2.10 28.13
N GLN A 664 -21.12 -2.80 27.80
CA GLN A 664 -19.89 -2.85 28.59
C GLN A 664 -18.65 -2.92 27.68
N GLY A 665 -17.59 -2.26 28.12
CA GLY A 665 -16.34 -1.97 27.40
C GLY A 665 -15.80 -0.63 27.90
N PRO A 666 -14.48 -0.35 27.88
CA PRO A 666 -13.96 0.92 28.36
C PRO A 666 -14.45 2.07 27.46
N ALA A 667 -15.17 3.02 28.05
CA ALA A 667 -15.68 4.20 27.36
C ALA A 667 -14.63 5.33 27.36
N ASP A 668 -13.54 5.11 26.60
CA ASP A 668 -12.35 5.96 26.43
C ASP A 668 -11.58 6.39 27.69
N ALA A 669 -10.30 6.07 27.67
CA ALA A 669 -9.22 7.02 27.95
C ALA A 669 -8.16 6.83 26.84
#